data_AF-A0A813ERC3-F1
#
_entry.id   AF-A0A813ERC3-F1
#
_cell.length_a   1.000
_cell.length_b   1.000
_cell.length_c   1.000
_cell.angle_alpha   90.00
_cell.angle_beta   90.00
_cell.angle_gamma   90.00
#
_symmetry.space_group_name_H-M   'P 1'
#
loop_
_entity.id
_entity.type
_entity.pdbx_description
1 polymer ?
#
loop_
_entity_poly.entity_id
_entity_poly.type
_entity_poly.pdbx_seq_one_letter_code
_entity_poly.pdbx_strand_id
1 'polypeptide(L)'
;VVVAADTRLSSGYRIHTRNCSKVTQLTDKCVIASCGMKSDAITLHKHLKAKIVMYEHQHRKQPSVTAIAQMLSTTLYYKRFFPYYTFNVLCGVDHEGKGATYHYDAIGSFERCPYTTSGSGSKLVMGVLDAQIDRENQTASADPLTKQDIVELCKDVLSSVGERDIFTGDGGEIFIIDAGGVSKINFELKKDCVRNTRRLAIYHFSGQPESLQTGVQNYQPQQVEKLNRRFDRLKCYLDKLAWPAITHFQAFGEDHELPVALDKTRALRQLSRGELEYAAGFFDGDGCVSVNNPSMRSCSLAVNQSSSHGEALLLFHAAFGGSITLSSSGQGCKRAVVKWRVCGHSARAAAAALQNASLVKTLQLQMAAEWPVCPSRRRELTKQMSEIKRSYTLSTWNTCSWHYLAGFFDAEGHIHVPACGFGVRLGVTQKHAEILHVIQGFLEEEGVNCAVIRGYQNWHRLEVSKIDACRLVLRRLIAAGMLVKKAAAEVVLGMTLSEYTSVREELSGLVGLQGRYVRLGADACGRSKSIHSLQLQIRRQISSRKLPEAELLKVQLLGLQQEHVLLKAESRLQLLRRDIRLLLGCCLSSFRLKIDLALNAASPMTVQSETGTRHDCLKICTGWSSFAEKLVHEVARSCIQPFKMSRELCLWRQDWHLGWAGSTFFGSLARSGTGNGGGAERFSEAAHQWQLALKLLDDMVACVANGRQSLSLLASMPQQRLTPDAISYNEMPEKRIARDEISYNAAISAGEKGGQWQLALGLLSEMPEQRLVPDAISCNAAISACEKGGEWEFALDLLGQMPLMGVWPNKITYSAAISACEKGGQWQMALTILSLMPAAGVAPNEISCSASISACEKAGQWQMALAMLRLMPGMKLLPNEISYNAAISASEKAGRWPFALSLLGEMAVARVDRSIVSFSAGISSCQKDWQWTLVCCCCCCSWYYCSCFCCYCCLLLLLLWLILLLL
;
A
#
# COMPACT_ATOMS: atom_id res chain seq x y z
N VAL A 1 -4.82 -2.74 -43.69
CA VAL A 1 -4.77 -3.34 -42.33
C VAL A 1 -5.15 -2.29 -41.31
N VAL A 2 -5.88 -2.65 -40.25
CA VAL A 2 -6.29 -1.72 -39.19
C VAL A 2 -5.74 -2.22 -37.86
N VAL A 3 -5.14 -1.32 -37.06
CA VAL A 3 -4.61 -1.60 -35.73
C VAL A 3 -5.24 -0.62 -34.75
N ALA A 4 -5.80 -1.12 -33.65
CA ALA A 4 -6.43 -0.27 -32.64
C ALA A 4 -5.85 -0.55 -31.25
N ALA A 5 -5.64 0.50 -30.46
CA ALA A 5 -5.14 0.38 -29.08
C ALA A 5 -5.68 1.52 -28.19
N ASP A 6 -5.77 1.26 -26.89
CA ASP A 6 -6.09 2.29 -25.90
C ASP A 6 -4.84 3.07 -25.44
N THR A 7 -5.06 4.24 -24.84
CA THR A 7 -4.00 5.15 -24.38
C THR A 7 -3.70 5.05 -22.89
N ARG A 8 -4.40 4.19 -22.14
CA ARG A 8 -4.23 4.07 -20.69
C ARG A 8 -2.98 3.24 -20.34
N LEU A 9 -2.19 3.76 -19.42
CA LEU A 9 -1.14 3.02 -18.72
C LEU A 9 -1.49 2.95 -17.23
N SER A 10 -1.66 1.75 -16.70
CA SER A 10 -2.08 1.53 -15.31
C SER A 10 -1.37 0.35 -14.66
N SER A 11 -1.30 0.38 -13.32
CA SER A 11 -0.83 -0.73 -12.48
C SER A 11 -1.81 -0.93 -11.33
N GLY A 12 -2.48 -2.09 -11.32
CA GLY A 12 -3.62 -2.35 -10.43
C GLY A 12 -4.73 -1.31 -10.62
N TYR A 13 -5.02 -0.52 -9.58
CA TYR A 13 -6.01 0.56 -9.61
C TYR A 13 -5.40 1.96 -9.86
N ARG A 14 -4.08 2.06 -10.04
CA ARG A 14 -3.39 3.34 -10.27
C ARG A 14 -3.24 3.57 -11.77
N ILE A 15 -3.78 4.69 -12.27
CA ILE A 15 -3.53 5.16 -13.64
C ILE A 15 -2.26 6.00 -13.61
N HIS A 16 -1.20 5.52 -14.27
CA HIS A 16 0.07 6.23 -14.39
C HIS A 16 -0.01 7.36 -15.42
N THR A 17 -0.64 7.11 -16.56
CA THR A 17 -0.93 8.12 -17.58
C THR A 17 -2.14 7.70 -18.41
N ARG A 18 -2.89 8.69 -18.87
CA ARG A 18 -4.10 8.51 -19.71
C ARG A 18 -3.80 8.63 -21.20
N ASN A 19 -2.64 9.17 -21.55
CA ASN A 19 -2.28 9.59 -22.91
C ASN A 19 -0.96 8.93 -23.35
N CYS A 20 -0.88 7.61 -23.28
CA CYS A 20 0.29 6.84 -23.68
C CYS A 20 -0.04 5.93 -24.87
N SER A 21 0.42 6.31 -26.06
CA SER A 21 0.29 5.46 -27.24
C SER A 21 1.03 4.12 -27.04
N LYS A 22 0.36 3.02 -27.34
CA LYS A 22 0.93 1.65 -27.35
C LYS A 22 1.42 1.24 -28.75
N VAL A 23 1.19 2.09 -29.74
CA VAL A 23 1.44 1.84 -31.15
C VAL A 23 2.62 2.69 -31.60
N THR A 24 3.48 2.14 -32.45
CA THR A 24 4.62 2.85 -33.01
C THR A 24 4.75 2.51 -34.48
N GLN A 25 4.74 3.54 -35.32
CA GLN A 25 5.05 3.39 -36.74
C GLN A 25 6.55 3.10 -36.90
N LEU A 26 6.86 2.00 -37.59
CA LEU A 26 8.22 1.55 -37.88
C LEU A 26 8.69 2.00 -39.26
N THR A 27 7.83 1.84 -40.27
CA THR A 27 8.04 2.31 -41.66
C THR A 27 6.73 2.90 -42.20
N ASP A 28 6.73 3.37 -43.45
CA ASP A 28 5.52 3.94 -44.10
C ASP A 28 4.42 2.90 -44.33
N LYS A 29 4.75 1.61 -44.21
CA LYS A 29 3.84 0.49 -44.44
C LYS A 29 3.82 -0.54 -43.29
N CYS A 30 4.45 -0.24 -42.15
CA CYS A 30 4.55 -1.16 -41.03
C CYS A 30 4.44 -0.46 -39.67
N VAL A 31 3.63 -1.03 -38.79
CA VAL A 31 3.32 -0.55 -37.45
C VAL A 31 3.44 -1.70 -36.46
N ILE A 32 3.99 -1.43 -35.28
CA ILE A 32 4.02 -2.36 -34.15
C ILE A 32 3.17 -1.82 -33.00
N ALA A 33 2.37 -2.70 -32.40
CA ALA A 33 1.64 -2.43 -31.17
C ALA A 33 2.13 -3.37 -30.07
N SER A 34 2.41 -2.84 -28.90
CA SER A 34 2.96 -3.63 -27.79
C SER A 34 2.31 -3.27 -26.47
N CYS A 35 1.89 -4.30 -25.74
CA CYS A 35 1.40 -4.21 -24.38
C CYS A 35 2.37 -4.93 -23.41
N GLY A 36 2.17 -4.76 -22.10
CA GLY A 36 3.11 -5.23 -21.07
C GLY A 36 3.89 -4.08 -20.44
N MET A 37 5.16 -4.31 -20.12
CA MET A 37 6.02 -3.32 -19.47
C MET A 37 6.41 -2.22 -20.46
N LYS A 38 6.03 -0.96 -20.14
CA LYS A 38 6.20 0.15 -21.09
C LYS A 38 7.66 0.49 -21.42
N SER A 39 8.57 0.38 -20.45
CA SER A 39 10.00 0.60 -20.67
C SER A 39 10.59 -0.40 -21.67
N ASP A 40 10.21 -1.67 -21.54
CA ASP A 40 10.66 -2.75 -22.42
C ASP A 40 10.11 -2.55 -23.82
N ALA A 41 8.82 -2.18 -23.94
CA ALA A 41 8.21 -1.86 -25.23
C ALA A 41 8.92 -0.70 -25.94
N ILE A 42 9.20 0.41 -25.23
CA ILE A 42 9.93 1.55 -25.81
C ILE A 42 11.33 1.11 -26.25
N THR A 43 12.02 0.33 -25.43
CA THR A 43 13.39 -0.13 -25.72
C THR A 43 13.41 -1.06 -26.92
N LEU A 44 12.50 -2.04 -26.97
CA LEU A 44 12.33 -2.95 -28.08
C LEU A 44 12.00 -2.20 -29.38
N HIS A 45 11.06 -1.24 -29.34
CA HIS A 45 10.71 -0.44 -30.52
C HIS A 45 11.88 0.40 -31.02
N LYS A 46 12.65 1.03 -30.12
CA LYS A 46 13.85 1.78 -30.48
C LYS A 46 14.91 0.88 -31.10
N HIS A 47 15.13 -0.31 -30.53
CA HIS A 47 16.08 -1.27 -31.05
C HIS A 47 15.67 -1.81 -32.43
N LEU A 48 14.38 -2.07 -32.64
CA LEU A 48 13.85 -2.51 -33.91
C LEU A 48 13.95 -1.41 -34.97
N LYS A 49 13.64 -0.14 -34.63
CA LYS A 49 13.86 1.01 -35.53
C LYS A 49 15.32 1.15 -35.93
N ALA A 50 16.25 1.04 -34.98
CA ALA A 50 17.68 1.09 -35.28
C ALA A 50 18.10 -0.04 -36.25
N LYS A 51 17.59 -1.26 -36.06
CA LYS A 51 17.84 -2.37 -36.99
C LYS A 51 17.25 -2.13 -38.38
N ILE A 52 16.07 -1.53 -38.48
CA ILE A 52 15.45 -1.18 -39.77
C ILE A 52 16.30 -0.15 -40.51
N VAL A 53 16.78 0.89 -39.82
CA VAL A 53 17.68 1.90 -40.41
C VAL A 53 18.99 1.27 -40.87
N MET A 54 19.57 0.36 -40.07
CA MET A 54 20.77 -0.37 -40.47
C MET A 54 20.54 -1.26 -41.70
N TYR A 55 19.39 -1.94 -41.77
CA TYR A 55 19.01 -2.76 -42.92
C TYR A 55 18.86 -1.90 -44.17
N GLU A 56 18.20 -0.75 -44.07
CA GLU A 56 18.02 0.19 -45.18
C GLU A 56 19.37 0.74 -45.68
N HIS A 57 20.29 1.06 -44.77
CA HIS A 57 21.65 1.46 -45.13
C HIS A 57 22.42 0.35 -45.85
N GLN A 58 22.33 -0.90 -45.38
CA GLN A 58 23.05 -2.04 -45.95
C GLN A 58 22.51 -2.48 -47.31
N HIS A 59 21.19 -2.50 -47.49
CA HIS A 59 20.54 -3.04 -48.68
C HIS A 59 19.94 -1.98 -49.61
N ARG A 60 20.03 -0.69 -49.26
CA ARG A 60 19.46 0.46 -49.99
C ARG A 60 17.96 0.30 -50.30
N LYS A 61 17.24 -0.45 -49.45
CA LYS A 61 15.81 -0.73 -49.59
C LYS A 61 15.20 -0.94 -48.22
N GLN A 62 13.98 -0.43 -48.01
CA GLN A 62 13.23 -0.70 -46.78
C GLN A 62 12.90 -2.20 -46.63
N PRO A 63 13.01 -2.76 -45.41
CA PRO A 63 12.68 -4.16 -45.16
C PRO A 63 11.18 -4.43 -45.38
N SER A 64 10.86 -5.60 -45.92
CA SER A 64 9.48 -6.06 -46.02
C SER A 64 8.89 -6.33 -44.64
N VAL A 65 7.56 -6.32 -44.50
CA VAL A 65 6.89 -6.61 -43.22
C VAL A 65 7.28 -7.99 -42.68
N THR A 66 7.44 -8.99 -43.56
CA THR A 66 7.91 -10.33 -43.20
C THR A 66 9.36 -10.33 -42.72
N ALA A 67 10.23 -9.51 -43.31
CA ALA A 67 11.61 -9.36 -42.83
C ALA A 67 11.64 -8.70 -41.45
N ILE A 68 10.82 -7.67 -41.21
CA ILE A 68 10.67 -7.04 -39.90
C ILE A 68 10.12 -8.06 -38.88
N ALA A 69 9.19 -8.93 -39.29
CA ALA A 69 8.64 -9.96 -38.43
C ALA A 69 9.72 -10.94 -37.95
N GLN A 70 10.54 -11.42 -38.88
CA GLN A 70 11.68 -12.28 -38.57
C GLN A 70 12.72 -11.57 -37.68
N MET A 71 12.99 -10.28 -37.93
CA MET A 71 13.89 -9.48 -37.09
C MET A 71 13.38 -9.34 -35.66
N LEU A 72 12.07 -9.14 -35.49
CA LEU A 72 11.42 -9.06 -34.19
C LEU A 72 11.51 -10.41 -33.46
N SER A 73 11.16 -11.52 -34.13
CA SER A 73 11.30 -12.88 -33.62
C SER A 73 12.71 -13.17 -33.12
N THR A 74 13.72 -12.88 -33.94
CA THR A 74 15.14 -13.10 -33.58
C THR A 74 15.56 -12.24 -32.38
N THR A 75 15.03 -11.01 -32.30
CA THR A 75 15.33 -10.09 -31.19
C THR A 75 14.72 -10.57 -29.87
N LEU A 76 13.48 -11.07 -29.90
CA LEU A 76 12.81 -11.64 -28.74
C LEU A 76 13.50 -12.94 -28.29
N TYR A 77 13.83 -13.82 -29.24
CA TYR A 77 14.51 -15.09 -28.96
C TYR A 77 15.90 -14.91 -28.34
N TYR A 78 16.67 -13.94 -28.85
CA TYR A 78 18.00 -13.63 -28.28
C TYR A 78 17.90 -13.17 -26.81
N LYS A 79 16.75 -12.63 -26.42
CA LYS A 79 16.46 -12.21 -25.04
C LYS A 79 15.71 -13.28 -24.23
N ARG A 80 15.63 -14.55 -24.64
CA ARG A 80 14.84 -15.58 -23.92
C ARG A 80 15.16 -15.74 -22.42
N PHE A 81 16.41 -15.52 -22.01
CA PHE A 81 16.83 -15.63 -20.61
C PHE A 81 16.48 -14.38 -19.79
N PHE A 82 16.34 -13.23 -20.45
CA PHE A 82 15.93 -11.95 -19.88
C PHE A 82 14.95 -11.29 -20.85
N PRO A 83 13.71 -11.82 -20.95
CA PRO A 83 12.79 -11.46 -22.02
C PRO A 83 12.33 -10.02 -21.86
N TYR A 84 12.14 -9.32 -22.99
CA TYR A 84 11.35 -8.11 -22.98
C TYR A 84 9.93 -8.49 -22.52
N TYR A 85 9.44 -7.89 -21.44
CA TYR A 85 8.11 -8.20 -20.93
C TYR A 85 7.03 -7.49 -21.77
N THR A 86 6.95 -7.88 -23.03
CA THR A 86 6.14 -7.25 -24.07
C THR A 86 5.40 -8.30 -24.87
N PHE A 87 4.13 -8.06 -25.14
CA PHE A 87 3.35 -8.88 -26.06
C PHE A 87 3.06 -8.03 -27.30
N ASN A 88 3.56 -8.49 -28.44
CA ASN A 88 3.72 -7.68 -29.63
C ASN A 88 2.76 -8.13 -30.73
N VAL A 89 2.21 -7.16 -31.46
CA VAL A 89 1.44 -7.38 -32.69
C VAL A 89 2.08 -6.52 -33.77
N LEU A 90 2.54 -7.13 -34.86
CA LEU A 90 3.16 -6.44 -35.98
C LEU A 90 2.22 -6.47 -37.18
N CYS A 91 1.92 -5.30 -37.73
CA CYS A 91 1.00 -5.16 -38.84
C CYS A 91 1.63 -4.36 -39.98
N GLY A 92 1.29 -4.70 -41.22
CA GLY A 92 1.72 -3.93 -42.37
C GLY A 92 1.11 -4.41 -43.69
N VAL A 93 1.56 -3.79 -44.77
CA VAL A 93 1.19 -4.18 -46.15
C VAL A 93 2.45 -4.69 -46.85
N ASP A 94 2.36 -5.89 -47.43
CA ASP A 94 3.46 -6.49 -48.19
C ASP A 94 3.64 -5.85 -49.58
N HIS A 95 4.67 -6.28 -50.31
CA HIS A 95 4.95 -5.74 -51.65
C HIS A 95 3.87 -6.08 -52.69
N GLU A 96 3.03 -7.08 -52.42
CA GLU A 96 1.89 -7.48 -53.26
C GLU A 96 0.62 -6.68 -52.94
N GLY A 97 0.70 -5.73 -51.99
CA GLY A 97 -0.44 -4.93 -51.56
C GLY A 97 -1.39 -5.68 -50.60
N LYS A 98 -1.01 -6.88 -50.13
CA LYS A 98 -1.80 -7.69 -49.20
C LYS A 98 -1.46 -7.33 -47.76
N GLY A 99 -2.49 -7.25 -46.93
CA GLY A 99 -2.31 -7.04 -45.49
C GLY A 99 -1.63 -8.22 -44.81
N ALA A 100 -0.73 -7.94 -43.88
CA ALA A 100 -0.11 -8.95 -43.03
C ALA A 100 -0.18 -8.51 -41.56
N THR A 101 -0.69 -9.40 -40.71
CA THR A 101 -0.72 -9.25 -39.27
C THR A 101 0.01 -10.44 -38.65
N TYR A 102 0.95 -10.18 -37.75
CA TYR A 102 1.76 -11.20 -37.09
C TYR A 102 1.58 -11.14 -35.58
N HIS A 103 1.29 -12.30 -34.98
CA HIS A 103 1.23 -12.50 -33.54
C HIS A 103 2.53 -13.16 -33.05
N TYR A 104 2.93 -12.88 -31.81
CA TYR A 104 4.14 -13.42 -31.19
C TYR A 104 3.84 -14.03 -29.82
N ASP A 105 4.46 -15.17 -29.52
CA ASP A 105 4.53 -15.69 -28.17
C ASP A 105 5.57 -14.95 -27.30
N ALA A 106 5.70 -15.33 -26.04
CA ALA A 106 6.63 -14.70 -25.10
C ALA A 106 8.12 -14.94 -25.42
N ILE A 107 8.44 -15.90 -26.30
CA ILE A 107 9.81 -16.33 -26.64
C ILE A 107 10.21 -15.82 -28.04
N GLY A 108 9.26 -15.33 -28.83
CA GLY A 108 9.46 -14.79 -30.18
C GLY A 108 9.05 -15.74 -31.31
N SER A 109 8.39 -16.87 -31.02
CA SER A 109 7.69 -17.64 -32.06
C SER A 109 6.56 -16.80 -32.62
N PHE A 110 6.36 -16.81 -33.95
CA PHE A 110 5.40 -15.94 -34.60
C PHE A 110 4.61 -16.62 -35.71
N GLU A 111 3.39 -16.17 -35.92
CA GLU A 111 2.46 -16.69 -36.93
C GLU A 111 1.77 -15.53 -37.65
N ARG A 112 1.49 -15.71 -38.96
CA ARG A 112 0.69 -14.76 -39.75
C ARG A 112 -0.79 -15.09 -39.57
N CYS A 113 -1.54 -14.19 -38.95
CA CYS A 113 -2.97 -14.36 -38.68
C CYS A 113 -3.79 -13.31 -39.46
N PRO A 114 -5.07 -13.58 -39.79
CA PRO A 114 -5.94 -12.56 -40.40
C PRO A 114 -6.24 -11.41 -39.44
N TYR A 115 -6.43 -11.72 -38.16
CA TYR A 115 -6.60 -10.77 -37.05
C TYR A 115 -6.01 -11.37 -35.77
N THR A 116 -5.68 -10.53 -34.80
CA THR A 116 -5.15 -10.97 -33.50
C THR A 116 -5.32 -9.87 -32.48
N THR A 117 -5.24 -10.22 -31.20
CA THR A 117 -5.39 -9.28 -30.09
C THR A 117 -4.35 -9.58 -29.02
N SER A 118 -3.97 -8.55 -28.26
CA SER A 118 -3.00 -8.69 -27.18
C SER A 118 -3.29 -7.69 -26.06
N GLY A 119 -3.09 -8.11 -24.80
CA GLY A 119 -3.39 -7.31 -23.61
C GLY A 119 -4.41 -7.96 -22.67
N SER A 120 -4.80 -7.26 -21.61
CA SER A 120 -5.74 -7.75 -20.59
C SER A 120 -7.14 -8.04 -21.14
N GLY A 121 -7.60 -7.21 -22.07
CA GLY A 121 -8.91 -7.35 -22.71
C GLY A 121 -8.95 -8.32 -23.89
N SER A 122 -7.83 -8.96 -24.27
CA SER A 122 -7.75 -9.79 -25.49
C SER A 122 -8.83 -10.86 -25.57
N LYS A 123 -9.09 -11.55 -24.46
CA LYS A 123 -10.14 -12.59 -24.37
C LYS A 123 -11.55 -12.08 -24.64
N LEU A 124 -11.83 -10.82 -24.31
CA LEU A 124 -13.14 -10.20 -24.57
C LEU A 124 -13.29 -9.81 -26.03
N VAL A 125 -12.18 -9.41 -26.67
CA VAL A 125 -12.17 -9.03 -28.09
C VAL A 125 -12.22 -10.25 -28.97
N MET A 126 -11.52 -11.33 -28.61
CA MET A 126 -11.30 -12.46 -29.51
C MET A 126 -12.60 -13.08 -30.01
N GLY A 127 -13.51 -13.44 -29.10
CA GLY A 127 -14.80 -14.02 -29.49
C GLY A 127 -15.69 -13.08 -30.33
N VAL A 128 -15.49 -11.76 -30.25
CA VAL A 128 -16.19 -10.81 -31.14
C VAL A 128 -15.58 -10.84 -32.54
N LEU A 129 -14.26 -10.90 -32.65
CA LEU A 129 -13.59 -11.00 -33.95
C LEU A 129 -13.86 -12.36 -34.62
N ASP A 130 -13.81 -13.47 -33.86
CA ASP A 130 -14.14 -14.81 -34.38
C ASP A 130 -15.58 -14.85 -34.94
N ALA A 131 -16.51 -14.16 -34.27
CA ALA A 131 -17.91 -14.10 -34.69
C ALA A 131 -18.17 -13.13 -35.86
N GLN A 132 -17.49 -11.99 -35.92
CA GLN A 132 -17.76 -10.92 -36.90
C GLN A 132 -16.87 -10.98 -38.15
N ILE A 133 -15.63 -11.45 -38.01
CA ILE A 133 -14.66 -11.55 -39.11
C ILE A 133 -14.67 -12.95 -39.70
N ASP A 134 -14.36 -14.00 -38.92
CA ASP A 134 -14.31 -15.38 -39.45
C ASP A 134 -15.68 -16.05 -39.54
N ARG A 135 -16.65 -15.58 -38.76
CA ARG A 135 -18.04 -16.06 -38.74
C ARG A 135 -18.16 -17.58 -38.53
N GLU A 136 -17.24 -18.18 -37.78
CA GLU A 136 -17.15 -19.64 -37.60
C GLU A 136 -18.46 -20.28 -37.09
N ASN A 137 -19.33 -19.49 -36.44
CA ASN A 137 -20.61 -19.93 -35.87
C ASN A 137 -21.84 -19.35 -36.60
N GLN A 138 -21.72 -18.81 -37.81
CA GLN A 138 -22.84 -18.26 -38.59
C GLN A 138 -23.01 -19.01 -39.92
N THR A 139 -24.25 -19.32 -40.29
CA THR A 139 -24.59 -20.07 -41.52
C THR A 139 -24.73 -19.18 -42.77
N ALA A 140 -24.63 -17.86 -42.64
CA ALA A 140 -24.83 -16.93 -43.75
C ALA A 140 -23.50 -16.49 -44.39
N SER A 141 -23.37 -16.65 -45.72
CA SER A 141 -22.33 -15.98 -46.50
C SER A 141 -22.67 -14.51 -46.63
N ALA A 142 -21.93 -13.63 -45.95
CA ALA A 142 -22.11 -12.19 -46.07
C ALA A 142 -20.92 -11.52 -46.74
N ASP A 143 -21.17 -10.35 -47.30
CA ASP A 143 -20.23 -9.55 -48.08
C ASP A 143 -18.93 -9.23 -47.31
N PRO A 144 -17.82 -9.02 -48.02
CA PRO A 144 -16.55 -8.61 -47.43
C PRO A 144 -16.69 -7.25 -46.72
N LEU A 145 -16.21 -7.18 -45.48
CA LEU A 145 -16.27 -5.98 -44.66
C LEU A 145 -15.52 -4.81 -45.32
N THR A 146 -16.16 -3.64 -45.37
CA THR A 146 -15.53 -2.43 -45.89
C THR A 146 -14.54 -1.83 -44.88
N LYS A 147 -13.69 -0.90 -45.34
CA LYS A 147 -12.76 -0.16 -44.47
C LYS A 147 -13.49 0.58 -43.34
N GLN A 148 -14.67 1.12 -43.60
CA GLN A 148 -15.45 1.85 -42.60
C GLN A 148 -16.02 0.90 -41.55
N ASP A 149 -16.56 -0.24 -41.97
CA ASP A 149 -17.10 -1.26 -41.07
C ASP A 149 -16.04 -1.78 -40.08
N ILE A 150 -14.80 -2.00 -40.55
CA ILE A 150 -13.70 -2.45 -39.68
C ILE A 150 -13.32 -1.38 -38.65
N VAL A 151 -13.34 -0.10 -39.04
CA VAL A 151 -13.02 1.01 -38.13
C VAL A 151 -14.11 1.16 -37.07
N GLU A 152 -15.37 1.05 -37.45
CA GLU A 152 -16.50 1.08 -36.51
C GLU A 152 -16.47 -0.13 -35.57
N LEU A 153 -16.23 -1.33 -36.10
CA LEU A 153 -16.05 -2.53 -35.30
C LEU A 153 -14.93 -2.36 -34.26
N CYS A 154 -13.79 -1.77 -34.65
CA CYS A 154 -12.68 -1.50 -33.71
C CYS A 154 -13.08 -0.50 -32.61
N LYS A 155 -13.86 0.54 -32.93
CA LYS A 155 -14.35 1.52 -31.94
C LYS A 155 -15.32 0.87 -30.95
N ASP A 156 -16.25 0.06 -31.45
CA ASP A 156 -17.26 -0.62 -30.63
C ASP A 156 -16.61 -1.64 -29.69
N VAL A 157 -15.68 -2.44 -30.22
CA VAL A 157 -14.90 -3.41 -29.46
C VAL A 157 -14.12 -2.71 -28.34
N LEU A 158 -13.35 -1.66 -28.65
CA LEU A 158 -12.56 -0.96 -27.62
C LEU A 158 -13.44 -0.22 -26.61
N SER A 159 -14.59 0.30 -27.03
CA SER A 159 -15.57 0.92 -26.12
C SER A 159 -16.15 -0.11 -25.15
N SER A 160 -16.56 -1.27 -25.66
CA SER A 160 -17.09 -2.39 -24.86
C SER A 160 -16.05 -2.95 -23.88
N VAL A 161 -14.79 -3.08 -24.32
CA VAL A 161 -13.69 -3.52 -23.44
C VAL A 161 -13.39 -2.47 -22.38
N GLY A 162 -13.36 -1.18 -22.74
CA GLY A 162 -13.14 -0.08 -21.78
C GLY A 162 -14.23 0.02 -20.70
N GLU A 163 -15.41 -0.56 -20.92
CA GLU A 163 -16.45 -0.66 -19.89
C GLU A 163 -16.26 -1.83 -18.92
N ARG A 164 -15.58 -2.90 -19.36
CA ARG A 164 -15.49 -4.19 -18.65
C ARG A 164 -14.10 -4.47 -18.06
N ASP A 165 -13.05 -3.95 -18.66
CA ASP A 165 -11.66 -4.12 -18.25
C ASP A 165 -11.09 -2.83 -17.64
N ILE A 166 -10.48 -2.95 -16.46
CA ILE A 166 -9.96 -1.79 -15.71
C ILE A 166 -8.67 -1.22 -16.30
N PHE A 167 -7.93 -2.03 -17.08
CA PHE A 167 -6.64 -1.65 -17.65
C PHE A 167 -6.75 -0.93 -19.00
N THR A 168 -7.95 -0.95 -19.60
CA THR A 168 -8.26 -0.37 -20.92
C THR A 168 -9.17 0.85 -20.73
N GLY A 169 -8.88 2.00 -21.36
CA GLY A 169 -9.79 3.15 -21.30
C GLY A 169 -9.16 4.51 -21.63
N ASP A 170 -9.85 5.59 -21.23
CA ASP A 170 -9.52 7.01 -21.45
C ASP A 170 -9.54 7.48 -22.92
N GLY A 171 -8.77 6.87 -23.81
CA GLY A 171 -8.72 7.22 -25.24
C GLY A 171 -8.33 6.04 -26.10
N GLY A 172 -8.77 6.03 -27.35
CA GLY A 172 -8.45 5.01 -28.35
C GLY A 172 -7.77 5.61 -29.58
N GLU A 173 -6.77 4.89 -30.09
CA GLU A 173 -6.04 5.23 -31.31
C GLU A 173 -6.22 4.10 -32.33
N ILE A 174 -6.57 4.44 -33.57
CA ILE A 174 -6.71 3.53 -34.70
C ILE A 174 -5.72 3.94 -35.78
N PHE A 175 -4.87 3.01 -36.21
CA PHE A 175 -3.94 3.17 -37.31
C PHE A 175 -4.42 2.34 -38.49
N ILE A 176 -4.63 2.99 -39.62
CA ILE A 176 -5.05 2.39 -40.88
C ILE A 176 -3.85 2.41 -41.81
N ILE A 177 -3.45 1.23 -42.28
CA ILE A 177 -2.31 1.02 -43.17
C ILE A 177 -2.86 0.58 -44.54
N ASP A 178 -2.64 1.39 -45.56
CA ASP A 178 -2.99 1.11 -46.96
C ASP A 178 -1.76 1.28 -47.88
N ALA A 179 -1.97 1.16 -49.20
CA ALA A 179 -0.88 1.32 -50.16
C ALA A 179 -0.29 2.74 -50.19
N GLY A 180 -1.06 3.75 -49.76
CA GLY A 180 -0.69 5.16 -49.72
C GLY A 180 -0.02 5.61 -48.41
N GLY A 181 -0.05 4.78 -47.37
CA GLY A 181 0.69 5.01 -46.13
C GLY A 181 -0.07 4.65 -44.86
N VAL A 182 0.32 5.25 -43.72
CA VAL A 182 -0.33 5.07 -42.42
C VAL A 182 -1.12 6.33 -42.05
N SER A 183 -2.42 6.17 -41.78
CA SER A 183 -3.29 7.22 -41.25
C SER A 183 -3.73 6.89 -39.82
N LYS A 184 -3.88 7.91 -38.97
CA LYS A 184 -4.22 7.77 -37.54
C LYS A 184 -5.54 8.47 -37.23
N ILE A 185 -6.42 7.77 -36.51
CA ILE A 185 -7.69 8.27 -36.00
C ILE A 185 -7.67 8.15 -34.48
N ASN A 186 -8.05 9.21 -33.77
CA ASN A 186 -8.22 9.18 -32.32
C ASN A 186 -9.71 9.27 -31.98
N PHE A 187 -10.14 8.60 -30.91
CA PHE A 187 -11.49 8.69 -30.39
C PHE A 187 -11.48 8.59 -28.86
N GLU A 188 -12.51 9.13 -28.21
CA GLU A 188 -12.60 9.09 -26.75
C GLU A 188 -13.18 7.76 -26.27
N LEU A 189 -12.58 7.22 -25.22
CA LEU A 189 -13.11 6.10 -24.45
C LEU A 189 -13.57 6.61 -23.08
N LYS A 190 -14.31 5.79 -22.34
CA LYS A 190 -14.76 6.12 -20.99
C LYS A 190 -13.60 6.53 -20.09
N LYS A 191 -13.70 7.73 -19.49
CA LYS A 191 -12.71 8.29 -18.55
C LYS A 191 -13.07 7.86 -17.12
N ASP A 192 -12.14 7.20 -16.43
CA ASP A 192 -12.33 6.87 -15.01
C ASP A 192 -11.98 8.05 -14.11
N CYS A 193 -12.93 8.49 -13.28
CA CYS A 193 -12.72 9.53 -12.28
C CYS A 193 -11.82 9.04 -11.13
N VAL A 194 -10.50 9.29 -11.22
CA VAL A 194 -9.56 9.05 -10.11
C VAL A 194 -9.47 10.32 -9.26
N ARG A 195 -10.17 10.35 -8.12
CA ARG A 195 -9.92 11.30 -7.04
C ARG A 195 -8.65 10.87 -6.27
N ASN A 196 -7.67 11.78 -6.23
CA ASN A 196 -6.48 11.90 -5.36
C ASN A 196 -5.12 11.30 -5.80
N THR A 197 -4.19 12.21 -6.12
CA THR A 197 -3.07 12.59 -5.22
C THR A 197 -2.58 14.01 -5.57
N ARG A 198 -2.38 14.86 -4.54
CA ARG A 198 -2.25 16.33 -4.60
C ARG A 198 -0.87 16.84 -5.06
N ARG A 199 -0.84 17.98 -5.78
CA ARG A 199 -0.06 19.18 -5.39
C ARG A 199 -0.50 20.45 -6.17
N LEU A 200 -0.87 21.46 -5.38
CA LEU A 200 -0.74 22.92 -5.58
C LEU A 200 -0.85 23.49 -7.00
N ALA A 201 -2.03 24.00 -7.34
CA ALA A 201 -2.15 25.20 -8.17
C ALA A 201 -3.33 26.03 -7.66
N ILE A 202 -3.00 27.19 -7.10
CA ILE A 202 -3.93 28.31 -6.90
C ILE A 202 -4.41 28.71 -8.29
N TYR A 203 -5.70 28.57 -8.56
CA TYR A 203 -6.35 29.30 -9.64
C TYR A 203 -7.51 30.10 -9.06
N HIS A 204 -7.24 31.40 -8.90
CA HIS A 204 -8.27 32.41 -9.02
C HIS A 204 -8.94 32.24 -10.38
N PHE A 205 -10.22 31.87 -10.37
CA PHE A 205 -11.10 32.10 -11.50
C PHE A 205 -11.93 33.34 -11.16
N SER A 206 -11.53 34.48 -11.74
CA SER A 206 -12.36 35.68 -11.83
C SER A 206 -13.09 35.64 -13.18
N GLY A 207 -14.38 35.37 -13.13
CA GLY A 207 -15.33 35.45 -14.24
C GLY A 207 -16.72 35.09 -13.72
N GLN A 208 -17.57 36.09 -13.50
CA GLN A 208 -18.94 35.97 -12.98
C GLN A 208 -19.93 35.44 -14.07
N PRO A 209 -21.25 35.31 -13.79
CA PRO A 209 -21.85 34.15 -13.15
C PRO A 209 -23.00 33.60 -14.02
N GLU A 210 -22.79 32.50 -14.75
CA GLU A 210 -23.90 31.85 -15.44
C GLU A 210 -24.21 30.48 -14.82
N SER A 211 -25.37 30.44 -14.17
CA SER A 211 -26.10 29.25 -13.68
C SER A 211 -25.45 28.43 -12.55
N LEU A 212 -25.83 28.80 -11.32
CA LEU A 212 -25.69 28.01 -10.10
C LEU A 212 -26.51 26.70 -10.17
N GLN A 213 -25.99 25.65 -10.83
CA GLN A 213 -26.53 24.27 -10.69
C GLN A 213 -25.46 23.15 -10.71
N THR A 214 -24.16 23.45 -10.79
CA THR A 214 -23.12 22.42 -11.01
C THR A 214 -22.44 21.86 -9.75
N GLY A 215 -23.05 22.01 -8.57
CA GLY A 215 -22.46 21.56 -7.30
C GLY A 215 -22.83 20.15 -6.81
N VAL A 216 -23.80 19.46 -7.44
CA VAL A 216 -24.44 18.26 -6.83
C VAL A 216 -24.31 16.97 -7.68
N GLN A 217 -23.69 17.02 -8.86
CA GLN A 217 -23.85 15.94 -9.85
C GLN A 217 -23.06 14.63 -9.67
N ASN A 218 -22.30 14.43 -8.58
CA ASN A 218 -21.44 13.23 -8.44
C ASN A 218 -21.75 12.31 -7.25
N TYR A 219 -22.92 12.42 -6.61
CA TYR A 219 -23.35 11.45 -5.59
C TYR A 219 -24.29 10.40 -6.21
N GLN A 220 -23.73 9.22 -6.48
CA GLN A 220 -24.49 8.05 -6.92
C GLN A 220 -24.82 7.18 -5.69
N PRO A 221 -26.04 7.21 -5.12
CA PRO A 221 -26.41 6.40 -3.94
C PRO A 221 -26.21 4.90 -4.17
N GLN A 222 -26.33 4.44 -5.42
CA GLN A 222 -26.07 3.06 -5.84
C GLN A 222 -24.63 2.61 -5.56
N GLN A 223 -23.64 3.52 -5.63
CA GLN A 223 -22.24 3.20 -5.34
C GLN A 223 -22.02 2.93 -3.84
N VAL A 224 -22.60 3.77 -2.97
CA VAL A 224 -22.54 3.58 -1.52
C VAL A 224 -23.21 2.26 -1.13
N GLU A 225 -24.35 1.95 -1.73
CA GLU A 225 -25.05 0.69 -1.51
C GLU A 225 -24.21 -0.53 -1.95
N LYS A 226 -23.57 -0.47 -3.12
CA LYS A 226 -22.66 -1.52 -3.61
C LYS A 226 -21.47 -1.74 -2.67
N LEU A 227 -20.89 -0.66 -2.15
CA LEU A 227 -19.80 -0.72 -1.16
C LEU A 227 -20.28 -1.34 0.16
N ASN A 228 -21.46 -0.96 0.65
CA ASN A 228 -22.05 -1.54 1.86
C ASN A 228 -22.35 -3.03 1.69
N ARG A 229 -22.98 -3.46 0.58
CA ARG A 229 -23.21 -4.88 0.27
C ARG A 229 -21.90 -5.68 0.24
N ARG A 230 -20.81 -5.09 -0.28
CA ARG A 230 -19.49 -5.73 -0.28
C ARG A 230 -18.87 -5.79 1.12
N PHE A 231 -19.04 -4.73 1.91
CA PHE A 231 -18.64 -4.69 3.31
C PHE A 231 -19.36 -5.77 4.11
N ASP A 232 -20.68 -5.91 3.97
CA ASP A 232 -21.47 -6.89 4.72
C ASP A 232 -21.07 -8.33 4.38
N ARG A 233 -20.81 -8.62 3.09
CA ARG A 233 -20.28 -9.93 2.66
C ARG A 233 -18.92 -10.25 3.29
N LEU A 234 -17.98 -9.31 3.25
CA LEU A 234 -16.66 -9.50 3.85
C LEU A 234 -16.71 -9.55 5.37
N LYS A 235 -17.63 -8.82 6.00
CA LYS A 235 -17.83 -8.83 7.44
C LYS A 235 -18.39 -10.18 7.88
N CYS A 236 -19.34 -10.75 7.15
CA CYS A 236 -19.82 -12.11 7.38
C CYS A 236 -18.69 -13.15 7.28
N TYR A 237 -17.76 -12.96 6.33
CA TYR A 237 -16.58 -13.82 6.25
C TYR A 237 -15.65 -13.65 7.46
N LEU A 238 -15.33 -12.40 7.84
CA LEU A 238 -14.53 -12.12 9.03
C LEU A 238 -15.15 -12.73 10.29
N ASP A 239 -16.46 -12.57 10.47
CA ASP A 239 -17.20 -13.10 11.60
C ASP A 239 -17.21 -14.63 11.65
N LYS A 240 -16.82 -15.33 10.58
CA LYS A 240 -16.65 -16.81 10.55
C LYS A 240 -15.21 -17.26 10.79
N LEU A 241 -14.22 -16.38 10.75
CA LEU A 241 -12.82 -16.73 10.95
C LEU A 241 -12.53 -16.98 12.44
N ALA A 242 -12.14 -18.21 12.77
CA ALA A 242 -11.69 -18.57 14.11
C ALA A 242 -10.25 -18.09 14.33
N TRP A 243 -9.99 -17.55 15.52
CA TRP A 243 -8.62 -17.23 15.95
C TRP A 243 -7.88 -18.52 16.33
N PRO A 244 -6.54 -18.54 16.24
CA PRO A 244 -5.73 -19.64 16.77
C PRO A 244 -6.05 -19.89 18.25
N ALA A 245 -5.99 -21.15 18.68
CA ALA A 245 -6.18 -21.49 20.08
C ALA A 245 -5.12 -20.79 20.93
N ILE A 246 -5.56 -19.94 21.85
CA ILE A 246 -4.67 -19.16 22.70
C ILE A 246 -4.31 -19.99 23.93
N THR A 247 -3.02 -20.10 24.21
CA THR A 247 -2.46 -20.82 25.36
C THR A 247 -2.08 -19.90 26.53
N HIS A 248 -2.07 -18.58 26.33
CA HIS A 248 -1.70 -17.59 27.35
C HIS A 248 -2.71 -16.44 27.42
N PHE A 249 -2.76 -15.71 28.52
CA PHE A 249 -3.50 -14.44 28.61
C PHE A 249 -2.67 -13.38 29.31
N GLN A 250 -2.89 -12.12 28.95
CA GLN A 250 -2.14 -10.99 29.50
C GLN A 250 -2.85 -10.41 30.72
N ALA A 251 -2.11 -10.17 31.79
CA ALA A 251 -2.56 -9.42 32.96
C ALA A 251 -1.35 -8.72 33.62
N PHE A 252 -1.53 -7.48 34.07
CA PHE A 252 -0.46 -6.68 34.69
C PHE A 252 0.81 -6.54 33.83
N GLY A 253 0.67 -6.65 32.51
CA GLY A 253 1.79 -6.61 31.56
C GLY A 253 2.54 -7.93 31.37
N GLU A 254 2.15 -9.00 32.08
CA GLU A 254 2.76 -10.33 31.99
C GLU A 254 1.84 -11.33 31.28
N ASP A 255 2.43 -12.34 30.63
CA ASP A 255 1.71 -13.45 30.00
C ASP A 255 1.60 -14.63 30.95
N HIS A 256 0.37 -15.10 31.19
CA HIS A 256 0.06 -16.24 32.05
C HIS A 256 -0.45 -17.43 31.24
N GLU A 257 0.10 -18.62 31.48
CA GLU A 257 -0.30 -19.87 30.83
C GLU A 257 -1.71 -20.33 31.24
N LEU A 258 -2.47 -20.85 30.28
CA LEU A 258 -3.79 -21.46 30.47
C LEU A 258 -3.70 -23.00 30.39
N PRO A 259 -4.43 -23.75 31.24
CA PRO A 259 -5.29 -23.27 32.32
C PRO A 259 -4.48 -22.90 33.58
N VAL A 260 -4.89 -21.83 34.28
CA VAL A 260 -4.38 -21.55 35.63
C VAL A 260 -5.12 -22.45 36.61
N ALA A 261 -4.45 -23.51 37.05
CA ALA A 261 -4.97 -24.46 38.02
C ALA A 261 -4.90 -23.89 39.44
N LEU A 262 -5.78 -24.38 40.30
CA LEU A 262 -5.73 -24.07 41.74
C LEU A 262 -4.49 -24.71 42.35
N ASP A 263 -3.55 -23.90 42.81
CA ASP A 263 -2.47 -24.37 43.67
C ASP A 263 -3.02 -24.61 45.08
N LYS A 264 -3.23 -25.88 45.44
CA LYS A 264 -3.81 -26.28 46.73
C LYS A 264 -2.91 -25.95 47.92
N THR A 265 -1.64 -25.63 47.68
CA THR A 265 -0.66 -25.31 48.74
C THR A 265 -0.62 -23.82 49.09
N ARG A 266 -1.17 -22.96 48.23
CA ARG A 266 -1.15 -21.51 48.41
C ARG A 266 -2.35 -21.03 49.24
N ALA A 267 -2.09 -20.31 50.32
CA ALA A 267 -3.14 -19.66 51.10
C ALA A 267 -3.89 -18.61 50.26
N LEU A 268 -5.22 -18.57 50.39
CA LEU A 268 -6.04 -17.55 49.74
C LEU A 268 -5.69 -16.17 50.29
N ARG A 269 -5.62 -15.18 49.39
CA ARG A 269 -5.34 -13.80 49.74
C ARG A 269 -6.55 -13.18 50.43
N GLN A 270 -6.36 -12.62 51.62
CA GLN A 270 -7.38 -11.78 52.24
C GLN A 270 -7.47 -10.45 51.49
N LEU A 271 -8.67 -10.11 51.03
CA LEU A 271 -8.94 -8.82 50.39
C LEU A 271 -9.18 -7.74 51.44
N SER A 272 -8.65 -6.55 51.19
CA SER A 272 -9.07 -5.36 51.92
C SER A 272 -10.54 -5.03 51.65
N ARG A 273 -11.17 -4.22 52.52
CA ARG A 273 -12.57 -3.81 52.32
C ARG A 273 -12.80 -3.17 50.94
N GLY A 274 -11.89 -2.30 50.50
CA GLY A 274 -11.98 -1.65 49.18
C GLY A 274 -11.86 -2.63 48.01
N GLU A 275 -10.95 -3.60 48.09
CA GLU A 275 -10.81 -4.63 47.03
C GLU A 275 -12.03 -5.56 46.96
N LEU A 276 -12.66 -5.85 48.11
CA LEU A 276 -13.89 -6.63 48.17
C LEU A 276 -15.08 -5.87 47.57
N GLU A 277 -15.20 -4.56 47.85
CA GLU A 277 -16.19 -3.68 47.22
C GLU A 277 -15.97 -3.58 45.70
N TYR A 278 -14.72 -3.46 45.24
CA TYR A 278 -14.37 -3.52 43.82
C TYR A 278 -14.77 -4.87 43.18
N ALA A 279 -14.42 -6.00 43.83
CA ALA A 279 -14.77 -7.33 43.33
C ALA A 279 -16.29 -7.52 43.25
N ALA A 280 -17.05 -7.00 44.21
CA ALA A 280 -18.51 -7.03 44.19
C ALA A 280 -19.08 -6.21 43.03
N GLY A 281 -18.61 -4.97 42.82
CA GLY A 281 -19.03 -4.14 41.69
C GLY A 281 -18.70 -4.78 40.34
N PHE A 282 -17.52 -5.38 40.20
CA PHE A 282 -17.14 -6.10 38.99
C PHE A 282 -18.03 -7.33 38.75
N PHE A 283 -18.32 -8.10 39.80
CA PHE A 283 -19.19 -9.26 39.73
C PHE A 283 -20.64 -8.87 39.41
N ASP A 284 -21.10 -7.73 39.88
CA ASP A 284 -22.44 -7.19 39.58
C ASP A 284 -22.60 -6.76 38.13
N GLY A 285 -21.53 -6.31 37.47
CA GLY A 285 -21.52 -6.11 36.03
C GLY A 285 -21.43 -7.43 35.26
N ASP A 286 -20.28 -8.11 35.30
CA ASP A 286 -19.97 -9.22 34.38
C ASP A 286 -20.06 -10.63 35.01
N GLY A 287 -20.20 -10.72 36.33
CA GLY A 287 -20.29 -11.98 37.06
C GLY A 287 -21.61 -12.73 36.81
N CYS A 288 -21.54 -14.06 36.91
CA CYS A 288 -22.68 -14.95 36.74
C CYS A 288 -22.71 -16.01 37.83
N VAL A 289 -23.90 -16.19 38.41
CA VAL A 289 -24.22 -17.31 39.30
C VAL A 289 -24.97 -18.36 38.50
N SER A 290 -24.38 -19.55 38.37
CA SER A 290 -24.94 -20.67 37.62
C SER A 290 -24.92 -21.96 38.43
N VAL A 291 -25.93 -22.80 38.21
CA VAL A 291 -26.00 -24.15 38.78
C VAL A 291 -25.63 -25.11 37.66
N ASN A 292 -24.45 -25.74 37.73
CA ASN A 292 -24.02 -26.66 36.69
C ASN A 292 -24.64 -28.06 36.92
N ASN A 293 -25.09 -28.69 35.82
CA ASN A 293 -25.48 -30.11 35.67
C ASN A 293 -26.92 -30.52 36.13
N PRO A 294 -27.50 -31.60 35.55
CA PRO A 294 -28.81 -32.17 35.92
C PRO A 294 -28.91 -32.58 37.40
N SER A 295 -27.78 -32.81 38.06
CA SER A 295 -27.70 -33.25 39.45
C SER A 295 -27.77 -32.11 40.48
N MET A 296 -27.68 -30.83 40.06
CA MET A 296 -27.75 -29.61 40.90
C MET A 296 -26.84 -29.61 42.15
N ARG A 297 -25.78 -30.43 42.16
CA ARG A 297 -24.99 -30.72 43.37
C ARG A 297 -24.22 -29.51 43.91
N SER A 298 -23.90 -28.53 43.07
CA SER A 298 -23.13 -27.35 43.48
C SER A 298 -23.48 -26.11 42.65
N CYS A 299 -23.53 -24.96 43.31
CA CYS A 299 -23.50 -23.66 42.65
C CYS A 299 -22.08 -23.35 42.14
N SER A 300 -21.99 -22.60 41.05
CA SER A 300 -20.75 -22.09 40.48
C SER A 300 -20.84 -20.60 40.23
N LEU A 301 -19.80 -19.88 40.61
CA LEU A 301 -19.61 -18.47 40.28
C LEU A 301 -18.60 -18.38 39.14
N ALA A 302 -18.84 -17.45 38.22
CA ALA A 302 -17.91 -17.20 37.15
C ALA A 302 -17.90 -15.74 36.70
N VAL A 303 -16.75 -15.32 36.22
CA VAL A 303 -16.50 -14.00 35.65
C VAL A 303 -15.73 -14.19 34.35
N ASN A 304 -16.08 -13.44 33.30
CA ASN A 304 -15.42 -13.52 32.01
C ASN A 304 -14.57 -12.26 31.79
N GLN A 305 -13.48 -12.38 31.03
CA GLN A 305 -12.75 -11.21 30.53
C GLN A 305 -12.08 -11.50 29.19
N SER A 306 -11.71 -10.43 28.49
CA SER A 306 -10.87 -10.53 27.30
C SER A 306 -9.50 -11.08 27.66
N SER A 307 -8.89 -11.89 26.80
CA SER A 307 -7.54 -12.46 27.00
C SER A 307 -6.42 -11.42 27.14
N SER A 308 -6.70 -10.15 26.88
CA SER A 308 -5.76 -9.04 26.99
C SER A 308 -5.83 -8.29 28.32
N HIS A 309 -6.89 -8.49 29.11
CA HIS A 309 -7.19 -7.71 30.33
C HIS A 309 -7.66 -8.66 31.45
N GLY A 310 -6.77 -9.59 31.84
CA GLY A 310 -7.05 -10.64 32.82
C GLY A 310 -6.86 -10.24 34.28
N GLU A 311 -6.58 -8.97 34.59
CA GLU A 311 -6.22 -8.49 35.93
C GLU A 311 -7.30 -8.81 36.97
N ALA A 312 -8.56 -8.56 36.63
CA ALA A 312 -9.68 -8.87 37.49
C ALA A 312 -9.78 -10.39 37.75
N LEU A 313 -9.52 -11.24 36.75
CA LEU A 313 -9.59 -12.69 36.91
C LEU A 313 -8.51 -13.21 37.88
N LEU A 314 -7.31 -12.64 37.85
CA LEU A 314 -6.25 -12.96 38.82
C LEU A 314 -6.62 -12.50 40.23
N LEU A 315 -7.28 -11.35 40.39
CA LEU A 315 -7.79 -10.90 41.68
C LEU A 315 -8.81 -11.92 42.24
N PHE A 316 -9.78 -12.35 41.43
CA PHE A 316 -10.75 -13.37 41.84
C PHE A 316 -10.08 -14.72 42.15
N HIS A 317 -9.09 -15.13 41.34
CA HIS A 317 -8.35 -16.36 41.56
C HIS A 317 -7.54 -16.34 42.87
N ALA A 318 -6.85 -15.23 43.15
CA ALA A 318 -6.06 -15.08 44.37
C ALA A 318 -6.95 -15.00 45.63
N ALA A 319 -8.11 -14.34 45.55
CA ALA A 319 -9.00 -14.13 46.68
C ALA A 319 -9.88 -15.34 47.01
N PHE A 320 -10.38 -16.02 45.98
CA PHE A 320 -11.44 -17.02 46.14
C PHE A 320 -11.06 -18.41 45.58
N GLY A 321 -9.86 -18.55 45.01
CA GLY A 321 -9.41 -19.78 44.37
C GLY A 321 -10.09 -20.01 43.02
N GLY A 322 -10.47 -21.24 42.71
CA GLY A 322 -11.01 -21.61 41.40
C GLY A 322 -9.97 -21.68 40.29
N SER A 323 -10.41 -21.91 39.06
CA SER A 323 -9.56 -22.09 37.89
C SER A 323 -9.83 -21.02 36.83
N ILE A 324 -8.80 -20.58 36.12
CA ILE A 324 -8.92 -19.70 34.95
C ILE A 324 -8.74 -20.55 33.69
N THR A 325 -9.75 -20.56 32.82
CA THR A 325 -9.80 -21.41 31.62
C THR A 325 -10.24 -20.62 30.39
N LEU A 326 -9.84 -21.08 29.21
CA LEU A 326 -10.31 -20.51 27.95
C LEU A 326 -11.81 -20.80 27.77
N SER A 327 -12.64 -19.75 27.66
CA SER A 327 -14.08 -19.89 27.40
C SER A 327 -14.40 -19.86 25.92
N SER A 328 -13.71 -19.02 25.16
CA SER A 328 -13.81 -19.01 23.69
C SER A 328 -12.48 -18.55 23.09
N SER A 329 -12.05 -19.20 22.01
CA SER A 329 -10.78 -18.91 21.33
C SER A 329 -10.76 -17.60 20.56
N GLY A 330 -11.88 -16.87 20.49
CA GLY A 330 -12.03 -15.66 19.69
C GLY A 330 -12.46 -15.97 18.25
N GLN A 331 -13.27 -15.08 17.68
CA GLN A 331 -13.84 -15.25 16.34
C GLN A 331 -14.08 -13.88 15.69
N GLY A 332 -13.54 -13.69 14.48
CA GLY A 332 -13.63 -12.42 13.75
C GLY A 332 -13.13 -11.23 14.56
N CYS A 333 -14.04 -10.30 14.88
CA CYS A 333 -13.73 -9.12 15.72
C CYS A 333 -13.83 -9.37 17.23
N LYS A 334 -14.31 -10.55 17.65
CA LYS A 334 -14.44 -10.91 19.07
C LYS A 334 -13.12 -11.52 19.53
N ARG A 335 -12.48 -10.86 20.50
CA ARG A 335 -11.28 -11.38 21.16
C ARG A 335 -11.61 -12.68 21.89
N ALA A 336 -10.57 -13.48 22.13
CA ALA A 336 -10.70 -14.64 22.99
C ALA A 336 -11.17 -14.22 24.38
N VAL A 337 -12.03 -15.04 24.96
CA VAL A 337 -12.60 -14.80 26.29
C VAL A 337 -12.07 -15.86 27.21
N VAL A 338 -11.48 -15.41 28.31
CA VAL A 338 -11.00 -16.23 29.41
C VAL A 338 -12.01 -16.13 30.55
N LYS A 339 -12.21 -17.24 31.27
CA LYS A 339 -13.22 -17.35 32.31
C LYS A 339 -12.59 -17.87 33.59
N TRP A 340 -12.75 -17.09 34.66
CA TRP A 340 -12.58 -17.57 36.01
C TRP A 340 -13.83 -18.34 36.44
N ARG A 341 -13.65 -19.50 37.08
CA ARG A 341 -14.76 -20.30 37.61
C ARG A 341 -14.38 -20.91 38.94
N VAL A 342 -15.30 -20.83 39.89
CA VAL A 342 -15.23 -21.52 41.19
C VAL A 342 -16.51 -22.31 41.43
N CYS A 343 -16.41 -23.46 42.10
CA CYS A 343 -17.54 -24.33 42.44
C CYS A 343 -17.43 -24.88 43.87
N GLY A 344 -18.52 -25.43 44.39
CA GLY A 344 -18.52 -26.13 45.67
C GLY A 344 -18.33 -25.22 46.88
N HIS A 345 -17.48 -25.61 47.84
CA HIS A 345 -17.26 -24.85 49.08
C HIS A 345 -16.65 -23.46 48.82
N SER A 346 -15.65 -23.36 47.94
CA SER A 346 -15.04 -22.08 47.57
C SER A 346 -16.04 -21.13 46.89
N ALA A 347 -17.01 -21.66 46.13
CA ALA A 347 -18.07 -20.84 45.55
C ALA A 347 -19.03 -20.29 46.61
N ARG A 348 -19.36 -21.08 47.64
CA ARG A 348 -20.16 -20.60 48.79
C ARG A 348 -19.42 -19.52 49.58
N ALA A 349 -18.13 -19.73 49.85
CA ALA A 349 -17.29 -18.75 50.54
C ALA A 349 -17.17 -17.44 49.75
N ALA A 350 -16.95 -17.52 48.43
CA ALA A 350 -16.93 -16.35 47.55
C ALA A 350 -18.29 -15.62 47.55
N ALA A 351 -19.39 -16.36 47.47
CA ALA A 351 -20.73 -15.78 47.50
C ALA A 351 -21.03 -15.08 48.84
N ALA A 352 -20.67 -15.70 49.96
CA ALA A 352 -20.82 -15.13 51.29
C ALA A 352 -19.99 -13.85 51.49
N ALA A 353 -18.80 -13.77 50.87
CA ALA A 353 -17.97 -12.58 50.90
C ALA A 353 -18.55 -11.44 50.04
N LEU A 354 -19.04 -11.75 48.83
CA LEU A 354 -19.52 -10.75 47.88
C LEU A 354 -20.93 -10.23 48.19
N GLN A 355 -21.79 -11.03 48.84
CA GLN A 355 -23.20 -10.67 49.06
C GLN A 355 -23.37 -9.35 49.85
N ASN A 356 -22.45 -9.03 50.76
CA ASN A 356 -22.56 -7.85 51.61
C ASN A 356 -22.13 -6.55 50.92
N ALA A 357 -21.42 -6.64 49.79
CA ALA A 357 -20.93 -5.48 49.05
C ALA A 357 -21.58 -5.34 47.65
N SER A 358 -22.31 -6.35 47.20
CA SER A 358 -23.09 -6.33 45.96
C SER A 358 -24.32 -5.43 46.10
N LEU A 359 -24.67 -4.69 45.04
CA LEU A 359 -25.92 -3.94 44.90
C LEU A 359 -26.92 -4.66 43.98
N VAL A 360 -26.42 -5.45 43.02
CA VAL A 360 -27.23 -6.03 41.93
C VAL A 360 -27.57 -7.48 42.20
N LYS A 361 -26.57 -8.30 42.50
CA LYS A 361 -26.72 -9.76 42.57
C LYS A 361 -26.85 -10.28 44.01
N THR A 362 -27.21 -9.43 44.97
CA THR A 362 -27.20 -9.73 46.41
C THR A 362 -28.04 -10.95 46.77
N LEU A 363 -29.30 -10.99 46.34
CA LEU A 363 -30.17 -12.15 46.55
C LEU A 363 -29.62 -13.43 45.89
N GLN A 364 -29.03 -13.31 44.70
CA GLN A 364 -28.44 -14.47 44.00
C GLN A 364 -27.21 -15.01 44.75
N LEU A 365 -26.40 -14.12 45.32
CA LEU A 365 -25.22 -14.45 46.11
C LEU A 365 -25.60 -15.04 47.46
N GLN A 366 -26.61 -14.51 48.15
CA GLN A 366 -27.16 -15.09 49.39
C GLN A 366 -27.64 -16.53 49.16
N MET A 367 -28.43 -16.75 48.11
CA MET A 367 -28.88 -18.10 47.73
C MET A 367 -27.71 -19.03 47.36
N ALA A 368 -26.65 -18.50 46.76
CA ALA A 368 -25.45 -19.27 46.44
C ALA A 368 -24.59 -19.58 47.68
N ALA A 369 -24.53 -18.69 48.67
CA ALA A 369 -23.83 -18.89 49.92
C ALA A 369 -24.50 -20.00 50.76
N GLU A 370 -25.82 -19.98 50.83
CA GLU A 370 -26.65 -20.93 51.59
C GLU A 370 -27.02 -22.18 50.77
N TRP A 371 -26.25 -22.53 49.73
CA TRP A 371 -26.63 -23.60 48.80
C TRP A 371 -26.88 -24.94 49.54
N PRO A 372 -28.11 -25.49 49.48
CA PRO A 372 -28.56 -26.55 50.37
C PRO A 372 -28.00 -27.92 49.98
N VAL A 373 -27.92 -28.80 50.98
CA VAL A 373 -27.53 -30.21 50.78
C VAL A 373 -28.69 -31.03 50.19
N CYS A 374 -29.94 -30.71 50.56
CA CYS A 374 -31.14 -31.45 50.16
C CYS A 374 -31.56 -31.22 48.68
N PRO A 375 -31.80 -32.28 47.89
CA PRO A 375 -32.19 -32.17 46.48
C PRO A 375 -33.50 -31.42 46.19
N SER A 376 -34.54 -31.56 47.02
CA SER A 376 -35.83 -30.88 46.85
C SER A 376 -35.71 -29.36 46.97
N ARG A 377 -34.97 -28.89 47.99
CA ARG A 377 -34.70 -27.46 48.21
C ARG A 377 -33.83 -26.84 47.11
N ARG A 378 -32.93 -27.61 46.48
CA ARG A 378 -32.15 -27.15 45.33
C ARG A 378 -33.03 -26.82 44.12
N ARG A 379 -34.06 -27.63 43.85
CA ARG A 379 -35.01 -27.38 42.75
C ARG A 379 -35.77 -26.08 42.97
N GLU A 380 -36.26 -25.89 44.20
CA GLU A 380 -36.97 -24.68 44.60
C GLU A 380 -36.09 -23.42 44.47
N LEU A 381 -34.88 -23.44 45.05
CA LEU A 381 -33.94 -22.31 44.94
C LEU A 381 -33.50 -22.06 43.49
N THR A 382 -33.37 -23.09 42.66
CA THR A 382 -33.05 -22.91 41.24
C THR A 382 -34.18 -22.20 40.50
N LYS A 383 -35.44 -22.54 40.81
CA LYS A 383 -36.63 -21.87 40.27
C LYS A 383 -36.68 -20.41 40.73
N GLN A 384 -36.54 -20.16 42.03
CA GLN A 384 -36.47 -18.81 42.60
C GLN A 384 -35.33 -17.98 42.00
N MET A 385 -34.14 -18.56 41.81
CA MET A 385 -33.00 -17.86 41.21
C MET A 385 -33.23 -17.56 39.72
N SER A 386 -34.04 -18.36 39.02
CA SER A 386 -34.48 -18.08 37.65
C SER A 386 -35.55 -16.99 37.56
N GLU A 387 -36.42 -16.90 38.58
CA GLU A 387 -37.44 -15.84 38.71
C GLU A 387 -36.79 -14.50 39.07
N ILE A 388 -35.83 -14.47 40.01
CA ILE A 388 -35.03 -13.28 40.35
C ILE A 388 -34.22 -12.76 39.15
N LYS A 389 -33.79 -13.64 38.24
CA LYS A 389 -33.16 -13.22 36.98
C LYS A 389 -34.13 -12.53 36.01
N ARG A 390 -35.46 -12.65 36.22
CA ARG A 390 -36.52 -12.05 35.41
C ARG A 390 -37.17 -10.84 36.08
N SER A 391 -37.43 -10.90 37.38
CA SER A 391 -37.94 -9.81 38.20
C SER A 391 -36.79 -9.21 39.00
N TYR A 392 -36.30 -8.07 38.54
CA TYR A 392 -35.26 -7.36 39.26
C TYR A 392 -35.87 -6.65 40.47
N THR A 393 -35.69 -7.22 41.66
CA THR A 393 -36.17 -6.62 42.91
C THR A 393 -34.99 -5.99 43.63
N LEU A 394 -34.98 -4.67 43.77
CA LEU A 394 -34.00 -3.97 44.60
C LEU A 394 -34.22 -4.35 46.05
N SER A 395 -33.41 -5.26 46.59
CA SER A 395 -33.32 -5.45 48.04
C SER A 395 -32.64 -4.23 48.67
N THR A 396 -33.04 -3.91 49.91
CA THR A 396 -32.58 -2.82 50.78
C THR A 396 -31.14 -2.34 50.53
N TRP A 397 -31.02 -1.02 50.34
CA TRP A 397 -29.84 -0.37 49.79
C TRP A 397 -28.63 -0.44 50.73
N ASN A 398 -27.49 -0.88 50.19
CA ASN A 398 -26.18 -0.49 50.70
C ASN A 398 -25.74 0.79 49.96
N THR A 399 -25.03 1.69 50.65
CA THR A 399 -24.46 2.90 50.06
C THR A 399 -23.43 2.54 49.00
N CYS A 400 -23.56 3.07 47.79
CA CYS A 400 -22.56 2.94 46.73
C CYS A 400 -21.23 3.56 47.18
N SER A 401 -20.10 2.97 46.80
CA SER A 401 -18.76 3.50 47.10
C SER A 401 -17.94 3.69 45.83
N TRP A 402 -16.89 4.51 45.89
CA TRP A 402 -15.96 4.68 44.76
C TRP A 402 -15.28 3.36 44.34
N HIS A 403 -15.01 2.46 45.30
CA HIS A 403 -14.42 1.14 45.02
C HIS A 403 -15.40 0.23 44.28
N TYR A 404 -16.65 0.17 44.74
CA TYR A 404 -17.72 -0.54 44.03
C TYR A 404 -17.90 0.00 42.61
N LEU A 405 -17.99 1.33 42.47
CA LEU A 405 -18.19 1.96 41.17
C LEU A 405 -17.00 1.71 40.22
N ALA A 406 -15.77 1.65 40.73
CA ALA A 406 -14.59 1.29 39.93
C ALA A 406 -14.71 -0.12 39.33
N GLY A 407 -15.09 -1.12 40.14
CA GLY A 407 -15.31 -2.48 39.67
C GLY A 407 -16.47 -2.57 38.67
N PHE A 408 -17.59 -1.91 38.98
CA PHE A 408 -18.77 -1.89 38.11
C PHE A 408 -18.50 -1.19 36.77
N PHE A 409 -17.75 -0.08 36.78
CA PHE A 409 -17.34 0.62 35.56
C PHE A 409 -16.31 -0.18 34.76
N ASP A 410 -15.41 -0.93 35.40
CA ASP A 410 -14.50 -1.85 34.71
C ASP A 410 -15.23 -3.02 34.04
N ALA A 411 -16.36 -3.46 34.57
CA ALA A 411 -17.22 -4.44 33.92
C ALA A 411 -18.06 -3.82 32.78
N GLU A 412 -18.83 -2.76 33.03
CA GLU A 412 -19.86 -2.27 32.10
C GLU A 412 -19.69 -0.83 31.60
N GLY A 413 -18.77 -0.09 32.18
CA GLY A 413 -18.48 1.28 31.80
C GLY A 413 -17.78 1.39 30.44
N HIS A 414 -17.89 2.55 29.81
CA HIS A 414 -17.15 2.88 28.60
C HIS A 414 -16.63 4.32 28.64
N ILE A 415 -15.43 4.50 28.08
CA ILE A 415 -14.78 5.80 27.90
C ILE A 415 -14.83 6.11 26.41
N HIS A 416 -15.50 7.20 26.03
CA HIS A 416 -15.70 7.55 24.63
C HIS A 416 -15.32 9.00 24.34
N VAL A 417 -14.44 9.16 23.36
CA VAL A 417 -14.03 10.46 22.83
C VAL A 417 -14.75 10.69 21.49
N PRO A 418 -15.69 11.65 21.38
CA PRO A 418 -16.48 11.88 20.16
C PRO A 418 -15.64 12.26 18.94
N ALA A 419 -16.17 11.98 17.74
CA ALA A 419 -15.44 12.25 16.49
C ALA A 419 -15.43 13.75 16.14
N CYS A 420 -16.38 14.50 16.63
CA CYS A 420 -16.55 15.92 16.39
C CYS A 420 -16.79 16.62 17.73
N GLY A 421 -16.03 17.68 17.99
CA GLY A 421 -16.04 18.42 19.26
C GLY A 421 -14.93 18.01 20.23
N PHE A 422 -14.56 18.93 21.12
CA PHE A 422 -13.69 18.67 22.25
C PHE A 422 -14.55 18.13 23.40
N GLY A 423 -14.29 16.92 23.86
CA GLY A 423 -15.09 16.31 24.92
C GLY A 423 -14.68 14.88 25.26
N VAL A 424 -15.08 14.44 26.45
CA VAL A 424 -14.97 13.05 26.90
C VAL A 424 -16.35 12.67 27.41
N ARG A 425 -16.85 11.50 27.03
CA ARG A 425 -18.06 10.93 27.60
C ARG A 425 -17.73 9.65 28.35
N LEU A 426 -18.13 9.61 29.61
CA LEU A 426 -18.15 8.39 30.40
C LEU A 426 -19.58 7.89 30.43
N GLY A 427 -19.78 6.59 30.30
CA GLY A 427 -21.12 6.06 30.48
C GLY A 427 -21.16 4.62 30.91
N VAL A 428 -22.29 4.24 31.49
CA VAL A 428 -22.59 2.88 31.93
C VAL A 428 -23.94 2.48 31.37
N THR A 429 -24.06 1.26 30.83
CA THR A 429 -25.28 0.76 30.20
C THR A 429 -25.85 -0.40 30.97
N GLN A 430 -27.13 -0.33 31.33
CA GLN A 430 -27.82 -1.35 32.11
C GLN A 430 -29.22 -1.64 31.59
N LYS A 431 -29.74 -2.84 31.86
CA LYS A 431 -31.13 -3.19 31.50
C LYS A 431 -32.16 -2.54 32.43
N HIS A 432 -31.79 -2.35 33.70
CA HIS A 432 -32.64 -1.82 34.76
C HIS A 432 -32.20 -0.38 35.08
N ALA A 433 -33.12 0.57 34.99
CA ALA A 433 -32.83 2.00 35.17
C ALA A 433 -32.48 2.35 36.61
N GLU A 434 -33.01 1.58 37.56
CA GLU A 434 -32.95 1.84 39.00
C GLU A 434 -31.51 1.77 39.52
N ILE A 435 -30.70 0.86 38.99
CA ILE A 435 -29.26 0.77 39.29
C ILE A 435 -28.55 2.07 38.90
N LEU A 436 -28.92 2.63 37.74
CA LEU A 436 -28.33 3.86 37.23
C LEU A 436 -28.76 5.07 38.07
N HIS A 437 -29.98 5.07 38.61
CA HIS A 437 -30.43 6.11 39.54
C HIS A 437 -29.65 6.09 40.86
N VAL A 438 -29.33 4.91 41.40
CA VAL A 438 -28.46 4.79 42.59
C VAL A 438 -27.07 5.34 42.31
N ILE A 439 -26.47 4.98 41.17
CA ILE A 439 -25.15 5.50 40.77
C ILE A 439 -25.22 7.02 40.52
N GLN A 440 -26.31 7.52 39.92
CA GLN A 440 -26.52 8.94 39.70
C GLN A 440 -26.59 9.70 41.03
N GLY A 441 -27.39 9.25 42.00
CA GLY A 441 -27.51 9.87 43.31
C GLY A 441 -26.16 9.93 44.04
N PHE A 442 -25.40 8.83 44.01
CA PHE A 442 -24.04 8.80 44.56
C PHE A 442 -23.10 9.81 43.87
N LEU A 443 -23.15 9.90 42.53
CA LEU A 443 -22.35 10.88 41.79
C LEU A 443 -22.74 12.32 42.14
N GLU A 444 -24.02 12.60 42.37
CA GLU A 444 -24.52 13.92 42.78
C GLU A 444 -24.04 14.30 44.19
N GLU A 445 -24.12 13.37 45.15
CA GLU A 445 -23.58 13.55 46.52
C GLU A 445 -22.07 13.85 46.50
N GLU A 446 -21.34 13.24 45.58
CA GLU A 446 -19.90 13.43 45.40
C GLU A 446 -19.52 14.65 44.54
N GLY A 447 -20.50 15.48 44.15
CA GLY A 447 -20.30 16.75 43.45
C GLY A 447 -20.36 16.69 41.91
N VAL A 448 -20.87 15.61 41.32
CA VAL A 448 -20.96 15.38 39.86
C VAL A 448 -22.42 15.51 39.38
N ASN A 449 -22.95 16.74 39.41
CA ASN A 449 -24.35 17.05 39.06
C ASN A 449 -24.66 17.06 37.55
N CYS A 450 -23.80 16.47 36.71
CA CYS A 450 -23.97 16.47 35.25
C CYS A 450 -24.14 15.06 34.66
N ALA A 451 -24.40 14.07 35.50
CA ALA A 451 -24.75 12.73 35.08
C ALA A 451 -26.20 12.72 34.57
N VAL A 452 -26.45 12.13 33.39
CA VAL A 452 -27.77 12.11 32.76
C VAL A 452 -28.14 10.69 32.37
N ILE A 453 -29.33 10.25 32.76
CA ILE A 453 -29.89 8.95 32.36
C ILE A 453 -30.72 9.10 31.08
N ARG A 454 -30.48 8.23 30.10
CA ARG A 454 -31.25 8.12 28.85
C ARG A 454 -31.85 6.72 28.74
N GLY A 455 -33.16 6.65 28.53
CA GLY A 455 -33.88 5.39 28.27
C GLY A 455 -33.92 5.03 26.78
N TYR A 456 -33.76 3.75 26.49
CA TYR A 456 -33.95 3.13 25.17
C TYR A 456 -34.92 1.95 25.30
N GLN A 457 -35.40 1.41 24.18
CA GLN A 457 -36.45 0.38 24.15
C GLN A 457 -36.22 -0.84 25.07
N ASN A 458 -34.96 -1.24 25.29
CA ASN A 458 -34.61 -2.45 26.07
C ASN A 458 -33.43 -2.27 27.04
N TRP A 459 -32.96 -1.02 27.25
CA TRP A 459 -31.81 -0.71 28.09
C TRP A 459 -31.75 0.80 28.39
N HIS A 460 -31.01 1.17 29.43
CA HIS A 460 -30.81 2.53 29.90
C HIS A 460 -29.32 2.85 29.93
N ARG A 461 -28.97 4.14 29.86
CA ARG A 461 -27.59 4.60 29.93
C ARG A 461 -27.44 5.82 30.82
N LEU A 462 -26.51 5.75 31.75
CA LEU A 462 -26.01 6.91 32.49
C LEU A 462 -24.81 7.49 31.73
N GLU A 463 -24.81 8.78 31.41
CA GLU A 463 -23.71 9.47 30.74
C GLU A 463 -23.26 10.72 31.50
N VAL A 464 -21.94 10.89 31.65
CA VAL A 464 -21.28 12.13 32.10
C VAL A 464 -20.52 12.71 30.90
N SER A 465 -20.72 14.00 30.61
CA SER A 465 -20.20 14.62 29.37
C SER A 465 -19.35 15.88 29.56
N LYS A 466 -19.39 16.52 30.74
CA LYS A 466 -18.52 17.67 31.04
C LYS A 466 -17.10 17.17 31.27
N ILE A 467 -16.11 17.77 30.60
CA ILE A 467 -14.71 17.31 30.63
C ILE A 467 -14.14 17.28 32.05
N ASP A 468 -14.39 18.33 32.84
CA ASP A 468 -13.85 18.43 34.21
C ASP A 468 -14.47 17.37 35.13
N ALA A 469 -15.78 17.14 34.99
CA ALA A 469 -16.47 16.06 35.69
C ALA A 469 -15.97 14.68 35.28
N CYS A 470 -15.76 14.44 33.97
CA CYS A 470 -15.18 13.19 33.49
C CYS A 470 -13.77 12.96 34.05
N ARG A 471 -12.92 14.00 34.09
CA ARG A 471 -11.58 13.91 34.68
C ARG A 471 -11.64 13.64 36.18
N LEU A 472 -12.55 14.29 36.91
CA LEU A 472 -12.74 14.06 38.34
C LEU A 472 -13.16 12.61 38.62
N VAL A 473 -14.18 12.11 37.90
CA VAL A 473 -14.66 10.74 38.01
C VAL A 473 -13.52 9.75 37.70
N LEU A 474 -12.80 9.90 36.59
CA LEU A 474 -11.69 9.00 36.25
C LEU A 474 -10.57 9.00 37.31
N ARG A 475 -10.17 10.17 37.84
CA ARG A 475 -9.17 10.25 38.91
C ARG A 475 -9.61 9.48 40.16
N ARG A 476 -10.87 9.63 40.55
CA ARG A 476 -11.41 8.93 41.72
C ARG A 476 -11.55 7.43 41.49
N LEU A 477 -11.95 7.00 40.30
CA LEU A 477 -12.01 5.57 39.96
C LEU A 477 -10.62 4.92 39.96
N ILE A 478 -9.58 5.60 39.44
CA ILE A 478 -8.19 5.11 39.50
C ILE A 478 -7.73 5.03 40.96
N ALA A 479 -7.99 6.07 41.77
CA ALA A 479 -7.64 6.08 43.18
C ALA A 479 -8.36 4.97 43.97
N ALA A 480 -9.56 4.59 43.55
CA ALA A 480 -10.35 3.52 44.15
C ALA A 480 -10.03 2.12 43.59
N GLY A 481 -8.96 1.97 42.80
CA GLY A 481 -8.44 0.66 42.38
C GLY A 481 -8.96 0.13 41.04
N MET A 482 -9.39 0.99 40.12
CA MET A 482 -9.67 0.59 38.72
C MET A 482 -8.49 -0.17 38.09
N LEU A 483 -8.75 -1.33 37.48
CA LEU A 483 -7.75 -2.23 36.89
C LEU A 483 -7.86 -2.30 35.36
N VAL A 484 -9.01 -2.75 34.85
CA VAL A 484 -9.18 -3.16 33.44
C VAL A 484 -9.14 -1.95 32.49
N LYS A 485 -9.83 -0.86 32.83
CA LYS A 485 -9.90 0.35 32.00
C LYS A 485 -8.92 1.44 32.45
N LYS A 486 -8.00 1.14 33.37
CA LYS A 486 -7.04 2.10 33.93
C LYS A 486 -6.19 2.77 32.86
N ALA A 487 -5.57 1.99 31.96
CA ALA A 487 -4.74 2.55 30.88
C ALA A 487 -5.53 3.51 29.98
N ALA A 488 -6.79 3.18 29.66
CA ALA A 488 -7.65 4.07 28.88
C ALA A 488 -8.03 5.35 29.65
N ALA A 489 -8.22 5.26 30.96
CA ALA A 489 -8.47 6.41 31.81
C ALA A 489 -7.24 7.35 31.90
N GLU A 490 -6.04 6.79 32.05
CA GLU A 490 -4.78 7.55 32.11
C GLU A 490 -4.51 8.33 30.81
N VAL A 491 -4.75 7.71 29.66
CA VAL A 491 -4.66 8.38 28.34
C VAL A 491 -5.59 9.59 28.25
N VAL A 492 -6.80 9.49 28.80
CA VAL A 492 -7.75 10.62 28.83
C VAL A 492 -7.32 11.70 29.83
N LEU A 493 -6.74 11.31 30.97
CA LEU A 493 -6.26 12.27 31.97
C LEU A 493 -5.03 13.05 31.49
N GLY A 494 -4.18 12.44 30.66
CA GLY A 494 -3.03 13.09 30.02
C GLY A 494 -3.39 14.02 28.84
N MET A 495 -4.64 14.04 28.39
CA MET A 495 -5.05 14.81 27.21
C MET A 495 -4.85 16.33 27.39
N THR A 496 -4.03 16.93 26.52
CA THR A 496 -3.97 18.39 26.30
C THR A 496 -4.89 18.82 25.14
N LEU A 497 -5.20 20.14 25.03
CA LEU A 497 -6.11 20.68 23.99
C LEU A 497 -5.60 20.44 22.54
N SER A 498 -4.29 20.29 22.34
CA SER A 498 -3.65 20.09 21.03
C SER A 498 -3.59 18.63 20.56
N GLU A 499 -3.84 17.65 21.44
CA GLU A 499 -3.52 16.22 21.19
C GLU A 499 -4.76 15.33 21.01
N TYR A 500 -5.95 15.91 20.88
CA TYR A 500 -7.23 15.20 20.85
C TYR A 500 -7.30 14.05 19.81
N THR A 501 -6.70 14.22 18.63
CA THR A 501 -6.65 13.19 17.60
C THR A 501 -5.76 12.01 17.98
N SER A 502 -4.63 12.28 18.64
CA SER A 502 -3.69 11.26 19.14
C SER A 502 -4.34 10.42 20.24
N VAL A 503 -4.97 11.09 21.21
CA VAL A 503 -5.68 10.43 22.33
C VAL A 503 -6.78 9.49 21.83
N ARG A 504 -7.51 9.90 20.77
CA ARG A 504 -8.55 9.06 20.16
C ARG A 504 -7.97 7.82 19.47
N GLU A 505 -6.82 7.95 18.81
CA GLU A 505 -6.14 6.83 18.16
C GLU A 505 -5.56 5.85 19.18
N GLU A 506 -4.94 6.36 20.24
CA GLU A 506 -4.40 5.57 21.34
C GLU A 506 -5.50 4.79 22.08
N LEU A 507 -6.61 5.46 22.44
CA LEU A 507 -7.80 4.79 22.98
C LEU A 507 -8.38 3.74 22.02
N SER A 508 -8.21 3.91 20.71
CA SER A 508 -8.67 2.93 19.73
C SER A 508 -7.82 1.66 19.70
N GLY A 509 -6.55 1.75 20.10
CA GLY A 509 -5.67 0.59 20.29
C GLY A 509 -6.00 -0.20 21.56
N LEU A 510 -6.40 0.51 22.62
CA LEU A 510 -6.74 -0.09 23.92
C LEU A 510 -8.13 -0.77 23.91
N VAL A 511 -9.11 -0.19 23.21
CA VAL A 511 -10.49 -0.73 23.17
C VAL A 511 -10.65 -1.81 22.09
N GLY A 512 -11.39 -2.88 22.40
CA GLY A 512 -11.65 -4.02 21.51
C GLY A 512 -12.14 -3.68 20.08
N LEU A 513 -11.90 -4.62 19.16
CA LEU A 513 -12.10 -4.44 17.71
C LEU A 513 -13.58 -4.34 17.28
N GLN A 514 -14.54 -4.66 18.15
CA GLN A 514 -15.97 -4.73 17.86
C GLN A 514 -16.56 -3.39 17.36
N GLY A 515 -15.99 -2.26 17.76
CA GLY A 515 -16.37 -0.91 17.27
C GLY A 515 -15.46 -0.34 16.17
N ARG A 516 -14.48 -1.10 15.68
CA ARG A 516 -13.41 -0.58 14.80
C ARG A 516 -13.94 -0.06 13.47
N TYR A 517 -14.86 -0.79 12.85
CA TYR A 517 -15.45 -0.41 11.56
C TYR A 517 -16.59 0.61 11.67
N VAL A 518 -16.92 1.07 12.88
CA VAL A 518 -17.93 2.12 13.11
C VAL A 518 -17.25 3.48 13.32
N ARG A 519 -16.01 3.48 13.82
CA ARG A 519 -15.25 4.70 14.13
C ARG A 519 -14.76 5.39 12.85
N LEU A 520 -14.89 6.72 12.84
CA LEU A 520 -14.33 7.59 11.81
C LEU A 520 -12.81 7.74 12.01
N GLY A 521 -12.03 7.60 10.94
CA GLY A 521 -10.60 7.92 10.91
C GLY A 521 -10.33 9.44 10.86
N ALA A 522 -9.04 9.84 10.91
CA ALA A 522 -8.63 11.24 11.02
C ALA A 522 -9.21 12.16 9.92
N ASP A 523 -9.15 11.74 8.65
CA ASP A 523 -9.70 12.52 7.52
C ASP A 523 -11.22 12.68 7.59
N ALA A 524 -11.90 11.66 8.08
CA ALA A 524 -13.35 11.68 8.24
C ALA A 524 -13.78 12.51 9.47
N CYS A 525 -12.93 12.56 10.51
CA CYS A 525 -13.06 13.47 11.65
C CYS A 525 -12.92 14.93 11.21
N GLY A 526 -11.90 15.26 10.40
CA GLY A 526 -11.72 16.59 9.82
C GLY A 526 -12.95 17.07 9.03
N ARG A 527 -13.47 16.22 8.14
CA ARG A 527 -14.70 16.52 7.39
C ARG A 527 -15.95 16.62 8.28
N SER A 528 -16.06 15.77 9.30
CA SER A 528 -17.16 15.86 10.28
C SER A 528 -17.13 17.18 11.04
N LYS A 529 -15.94 17.72 11.35
CA LYS A 529 -15.77 19.07 11.91
C LYS A 529 -16.24 20.14 10.93
N SER A 530 -15.89 20.04 9.65
CA SER A 530 -16.36 20.98 8.60
C SER A 530 -17.88 20.95 8.41
N ILE A 531 -18.49 19.75 8.43
CA ILE A 531 -19.95 19.59 8.40
C ILE A 531 -20.57 20.27 9.63
N HIS A 532 -20.01 20.06 10.81
CA HIS A 532 -20.51 20.65 12.04
C HIS A 532 -20.36 22.18 12.08
N SER A 533 -19.23 22.73 11.62
CA SER A 533 -19.01 24.18 11.53
C SER A 533 -20.00 24.83 10.56
N LEU A 534 -20.26 24.18 9.41
CA LEU A 534 -21.26 24.65 8.44
C LEU A 534 -22.68 24.60 9.02
N GLN A 535 -23.03 23.53 9.75
CA GLN A 535 -24.32 23.46 10.45
C GLN A 535 -24.51 24.60 11.47
N LEU A 536 -23.46 24.95 12.20
CA LEU A 536 -23.48 26.08 13.14
C LEU A 536 -23.59 27.42 12.40
N GLN A 537 -22.87 27.61 11.31
CA GLN A 537 -22.97 28.80 10.46
C GLN A 537 -24.39 28.95 9.88
N ILE A 538 -25.01 27.87 9.40
CA ILE A 538 -26.40 27.88 8.92
C ILE A 538 -27.35 28.30 10.03
N ARG A 539 -27.23 27.74 11.25
CA ARG A 539 -28.07 28.14 12.39
C ARG A 539 -27.91 29.63 12.72
N ARG A 540 -26.67 30.15 12.72
CA ARG A 540 -26.39 31.57 12.94
C ARG A 540 -27.04 32.44 11.86
N GLN A 541 -26.91 32.06 10.59
CA GLN A 541 -27.47 32.81 9.45
C GLN A 541 -29.01 32.81 9.44
N ILE A 542 -29.63 31.69 9.84
CA ILE A 542 -31.08 31.60 10.06
C ILE A 542 -31.50 32.53 11.20
N SER A 543 -30.76 32.53 12.33
CA SER A 543 -31.06 33.43 13.45
C SER A 543 -30.88 34.92 13.11
N SER A 544 -29.96 35.26 12.20
CA SER A 544 -29.73 36.64 11.71
C SER A 544 -30.60 37.02 10.50
N ARG A 545 -31.64 36.23 10.17
CA ARG A 545 -32.59 36.47 9.06
C ARG A 545 -31.98 36.56 7.65
N LYS A 546 -30.75 36.07 7.44
CA LYS A 546 -30.09 36.06 6.12
C LYS A 546 -30.38 34.74 5.37
N LEU A 547 -31.61 34.62 4.85
CA LEU A 547 -32.10 33.41 4.20
C LEU A 547 -31.31 32.97 2.95
N PRO A 548 -30.89 33.86 2.02
CA PRO A 548 -30.18 33.44 0.81
C PRO A 548 -28.79 32.85 1.08
N GLU A 549 -28.04 33.46 2.02
CA GLU A 549 -26.74 32.97 2.47
C GLU A 549 -26.88 31.59 3.16
N ALA A 550 -27.97 31.39 3.92
CA ALA A 550 -28.26 30.11 4.56
C ALA A 550 -28.59 29.00 3.55
N GLU A 551 -29.25 29.30 2.43
CA GLU A 551 -29.54 28.32 1.38
C GLU A 551 -28.27 27.87 0.64
N LEU A 552 -27.36 28.80 0.33
CA LEU A 552 -26.08 28.47 -0.30
C LEU A 552 -25.22 27.56 0.59
N LEU A 553 -25.19 27.84 1.90
CA LEU A 553 -24.52 27.00 2.89
C LEU A 553 -25.20 25.62 3.04
N LYS A 554 -26.53 25.51 2.89
CA LYS A 554 -27.24 24.22 2.90
C LYS A 554 -26.84 23.34 1.70
N VAL A 555 -26.66 23.91 0.51
CA VAL A 555 -26.19 23.18 -0.68
C VAL A 555 -24.78 22.65 -0.46
N GLN A 556 -23.87 23.48 0.08
CA GLN A 556 -22.51 23.06 0.43
C GLN A 556 -22.50 21.96 1.51
N LEU A 557 -23.37 22.06 2.52
CA LEU A 557 -23.54 21.04 3.55
C LEU A 557 -23.97 19.70 2.96
N LEU A 558 -24.93 19.71 2.03
CA LEU A 558 -25.44 18.51 1.35
C LEU A 558 -24.34 17.80 0.56
N GLY A 559 -23.53 18.54 -0.21
CA GLY A 559 -22.40 17.99 -0.95
C GLY A 559 -21.34 17.36 -0.05
N LEU A 560 -20.99 18.04 1.06
CA LEU A 560 -20.03 17.50 2.04
C LEU A 560 -20.57 16.28 2.79
N GLN A 561 -21.87 16.24 3.12
CA GLN A 561 -22.50 15.09 3.75
C GLN A 561 -22.49 13.86 2.83
N GLN A 562 -22.81 14.06 1.55
CA GLN A 562 -22.78 13.02 0.53
C GLN A 562 -21.37 12.45 0.32
N GLU A 563 -20.35 13.30 0.18
CA GLU A 563 -18.95 12.88 0.07
C GLU A 563 -18.49 12.15 1.34
N HIS A 564 -18.88 12.64 2.51
CA HIS A 564 -18.54 12.01 3.80
C HIS A 564 -19.10 10.58 3.90
N VAL A 565 -20.33 10.34 3.45
CA VAL A 565 -20.95 9.00 3.45
C VAL A 565 -20.17 8.04 2.55
N LEU A 566 -19.82 8.46 1.33
CA LEU A 566 -19.08 7.64 0.38
C LEU A 566 -17.68 7.26 0.90
N LEU A 567 -16.90 8.24 1.33
CA LEU A 567 -15.55 8.02 1.85
C LEU A 567 -15.55 7.17 3.13
N LYS A 568 -16.57 7.34 3.98
CA LYS A 568 -16.76 6.49 5.16
C LYS A 568 -16.98 5.03 4.75
N ALA A 569 -17.77 4.76 3.71
CA ALA A 569 -17.98 3.40 3.20
C ALA A 569 -16.68 2.80 2.62
N GLU A 570 -15.92 3.57 1.85
CA GLU A 570 -14.64 3.13 1.26
C GLU A 570 -13.58 2.84 2.33
N SER A 571 -13.39 3.75 3.28
CA SER A 571 -12.40 3.61 4.36
C SER A 571 -12.70 2.38 5.23
N ARG A 572 -13.97 2.14 5.56
CA ARG A 572 -14.40 0.94 6.30
C ARG A 572 -14.09 -0.34 5.55
N LEU A 573 -14.32 -0.36 4.23
CA LEU A 573 -14.05 -1.52 3.38
C LEU A 573 -12.55 -1.80 3.25
N GLN A 574 -11.73 -0.76 3.11
CA GLN A 574 -10.26 -0.89 3.05
C GLN A 574 -9.70 -1.44 4.37
N LEU A 575 -10.16 -0.91 5.51
CA LEU A 575 -9.77 -1.37 6.83
C LEU A 575 -10.13 -2.85 7.05
N LEU A 576 -11.35 -3.24 6.66
CA LEU A 576 -11.80 -4.63 6.74
C LEU A 576 -10.94 -5.59 5.91
N ARG A 577 -10.54 -5.19 4.69
CA ARG A 577 -9.64 -6.00 3.86
C ARG A 577 -8.24 -6.15 4.48
N ARG A 578 -7.71 -5.08 5.07
CA ARG A 578 -6.42 -5.11 5.76
C ARG A 578 -6.47 -6.08 6.94
N ASP A 579 -7.52 -6.01 7.76
CA ASP A 579 -7.66 -6.87 8.94
C ASP A 579 -7.83 -8.35 8.57
N ILE A 580 -8.64 -8.66 7.54
CA ILE A 580 -8.78 -10.03 7.04
C ILE A 580 -7.43 -10.58 6.55
N ARG A 581 -6.61 -9.78 5.86
CA ARG A 581 -5.26 -10.20 5.43
C ARG A 581 -4.33 -10.46 6.61
N LEU A 582 -4.36 -9.61 7.63
CA LEU A 582 -3.54 -9.78 8.83
C LEU A 582 -3.91 -11.06 9.58
N LEU A 583 -5.21 -11.32 9.78
CA LEU A 583 -5.67 -12.54 10.44
C LEU A 583 -5.30 -13.81 9.66
N LEU A 584 -5.46 -13.80 8.33
CA LEU A 584 -5.02 -14.91 7.48
C LEU A 584 -3.49 -15.12 7.54
N GLY A 585 -2.71 -14.04 7.59
CA GLY A 585 -1.25 -14.10 7.77
C GLY A 585 -0.84 -14.74 9.10
N CYS A 586 -1.49 -14.36 10.21
CA CYS A 586 -1.24 -14.95 11.53
C CYS A 586 -1.63 -16.43 11.61
N CYS A 587 -2.71 -16.84 10.93
CA CYS A 587 -3.08 -18.26 10.84
C CYS A 587 -2.04 -19.09 10.08
N LEU A 588 -1.42 -18.52 9.04
CA LEU A 588 -0.37 -19.19 8.25
C LEU A 588 0.95 -19.31 9.02
N SER A 589 1.31 -18.33 9.87
CA SER A 589 2.52 -18.42 10.70
C SER A 589 2.40 -19.46 11.82
N SER A 590 1.23 -19.62 12.46
CA SER A 590 1.00 -20.72 13.42
C SER A 590 1.04 -22.10 12.75
N PHE A 591 0.68 -22.19 11.47
CA PHE A 591 0.76 -23.43 10.69
C PHE A 591 2.22 -23.81 10.39
N ARG A 592 3.06 -22.82 10.08
CA ARG A 592 4.51 -22.99 9.89
C ARG A 592 5.21 -23.50 11.15
N LEU A 593 4.87 -22.95 12.32
CA LEU A 593 5.40 -23.37 13.62
C LEU A 593 5.04 -24.82 14.00
N LYS A 594 3.84 -25.29 13.61
CA LYS A 594 3.45 -26.70 13.79
C LYS A 594 4.17 -27.66 12.85
N ILE A 595 4.49 -27.22 11.63
CA ILE A 595 5.31 -27.98 10.68
C ILE A 595 6.75 -28.08 11.20
N ASP A 596 7.31 -26.98 11.70
CA ASP A 596 8.67 -26.94 12.26
C ASP A 596 8.78 -27.81 13.53
N LEU A 597 7.77 -27.82 14.41
CA LEU A 597 7.71 -28.72 15.57
C LEU A 597 7.53 -30.20 15.17
N ALA A 598 6.77 -30.50 14.12
CA ALA A 598 6.61 -31.86 13.60
C ALA A 598 7.89 -32.38 12.91
N LEU A 599 8.66 -31.50 12.27
CA LEU A 599 9.96 -31.81 11.68
C LEU A 599 11.03 -32.02 12.77
N ASN A 600 10.98 -31.24 13.87
CA ASN A 600 11.93 -31.36 14.98
C ASN A 600 11.66 -32.56 15.91
N ALA A 601 10.43 -33.09 15.95
CA ALA A 601 10.09 -34.31 16.69
C ALA A 601 10.56 -35.61 15.99
N ALA A 602 10.99 -35.53 14.74
CA ALA A 602 11.63 -36.63 14.02
C ALA A 602 13.15 -36.61 14.28
N SER A 603 13.57 -37.05 15.47
CA SER A 603 15.00 -37.25 15.75
C SER A 603 15.58 -38.34 14.84
N PRO A 604 16.83 -38.21 14.34
CA PRO A 604 17.44 -39.20 13.46
C PRO A 604 17.69 -40.49 14.23
N MET A 605 17.03 -41.59 13.83
CA MET A 605 17.44 -42.92 14.26
C MET A 605 18.85 -43.17 13.72
N THR A 606 19.84 -43.15 14.61
CA THR A 606 21.18 -43.68 14.36
C THR A 606 21.08 -45.18 14.09
N VAL A 607 21.36 -45.61 12.87
CA VAL A 607 21.53 -47.03 12.53
C VAL A 607 23.03 -47.34 12.61
N GLN A 608 23.43 -47.98 13.71
CA GLN A 608 24.61 -48.82 13.76
C GLN A 608 24.20 -50.22 13.27
N SER A 609 24.63 -50.62 12.07
CA SER A 609 25.01 -51.99 11.73
C SER A 609 25.30 -52.11 10.24
N GLU A 610 26.51 -52.57 9.93
CA GLU A 610 26.91 -53.07 8.63
C GLU A 610 26.05 -54.28 8.24
N THR A 611 25.77 -54.42 6.94
CA THR A 611 24.98 -55.49 6.28
C THR A 611 23.44 -55.32 6.31
N GLY A 612 22.92 -54.55 5.35
CA GLY A 612 21.49 -54.51 5.01
C GLY A 612 21.32 -54.38 3.49
N THR A 613 20.61 -55.33 2.89
CA THR A 613 20.43 -55.42 1.42
C THR A 613 19.48 -54.33 0.90
N ARG A 614 19.53 -54.06 -0.42
CA ARG A 614 18.74 -53.06 -1.19
C ARG A 614 17.22 -53.05 -0.90
N HIS A 615 16.69 -54.09 -0.25
CA HIS A 615 15.29 -54.23 0.12
C HIS A 615 14.90 -53.43 1.38
N ASP A 616 15.83 -53.16 2.29
CA ASP A 616 15.55 -52.41 3.53
C ASP A 616 15.46 -50.90 3.29
N CYS A 617 16.24 -50.35 2.35
CA CYS A 617 16.11 -48.95 1.90
C CYS A 617 14.75 -48.68 1.22
N LEU A 618 14.20 -49.66 0.50
CA LEU A 618 12.88 -49.56 -0.14
C LEU A 618 11.72 -49.52 0.87
N LYS A 619 11.86 -50.18 2.04
CA LYS A 619 10.88 -50.09 3.13
C LYS A 619 10.92 -48.73 3.84
N ILE A 620 12.10 -48.11 3.95
CA ILE A 620 12.24 -46.76 4.52
C ILE A 620 11.67 -45.70 3.56
N CYS A 621 11.93 -45.81 2.25
CA CYS A 621 11.38 -44.90 1.24
C CYS A 621 9.84 -44.98 1.13
N THR A 622 9.25 -46.18 1.25
CA THR A 622 7.80 -46.36 1.25
C THR A 622 7.12 -45.87 2.55
N GLY A 623 7.83 -45.91 3.68
CA GLY A 623 7.40 -45.28 4.94
C GLY A 623 7.34 -43.74 4.85
N TRP A 624 8.32 -43.12 4.17
CA TRP A 624 8.36 -41.68 3.95
C TRP A 624 7.33 -41.20 2.91
N SER A 625 7.03 -41.99 1.87
CA SER A 625 5.95 -41.67 0.93
C SER A 625 4.57 -41.72 1.59
N SER A 626 4.34 -42.72 2.46
CA SER A 626 3.13 -42.86 3.29
C SER A 626 2.95 -41.70 4.28
N PHE A 627 4.04 -41.23 4.89
CA PHE A 627 4.02 -40.07 5.78
C PHE A 627 3.76 -38.76 5.02
N ALA A 628 4.37 -38.58 3.84
CA ALA A 628 4.13 -37.44 2.96
C ALA A 628 2.70 -37.42 2.42
N GLU A 629 2.13 -38.57 2.04
CA GLU A 629 0.72 -38.69 1.62
C GLU A 629 -0.24 -38.37 2.76
N LYS A 630 0.03 -38.81 3.99
CA LYS A 630 -0.77 -38.47 5.17
C LYS A 630 -0.70 -36.97 5.49
N LEU A 631 0.48 -36.37 5.43
CA LEU A 631 0.68 -34.93 5.63
C LEU A 631 -0.04 -34.11 4.55
N VAL A 632 0.03 -34.52 3.28
CA VAL A 632 -0.69 -33.89 2.16
C VAL A 632 -2.20 -34.05 2.31
N HIS A 633 -2.69 -35.22 2.74
CA HIS A 633 -4.11 -35.45 3.01
C HIS A 633 -4.65 -34.66 4.21
N GLU A 634 -3.84 -34.44 5.25
CA GLU A 634 -4.21 -33.72 6.46
C GLU A 634 -4.19 -32.20 6.26
N VAL A 635 -3.23 -31.70 5.45
CA VAL A 635 -3.20 -30.34 4.91
C VAL A 635 -4.39 -30.11 3.97
N ALA A 636 -4.72 -31.08 3.09
CA ALA A 636 -5.88 -31.00 2.21
C ALA A 636 -7.21 -31.01 2.99
N ARG A 637 -7.36 -31.83 4.05
CA ARG A 637 -8.56 -31.84 4.91
C ARG A 637 -8.75 -30.54 5.67
N SER A 638 -7.68 -29.94 6.17
CA SER A 638 -7.74 -28.73 7.00
C SER A 638 -7.94 -27.45 6.19
N CYS A 639 -7.45 -27.39 4.95
CA CYS A 639 -7.56 -26.21 4.09
C CYS A 639 -8.77 -26.21 3.15
N ILE A 640 -9.35 -27.38 2.80
CA ILE A 640 -10.35 -27.48 1.71
C ILE A 640 -11.79 -27.64 2.22
N GLN A 641 -12.02 -27.97 3.50
CA GLN A 641 -13.38 -28.18 4.03
C GLN A 641 -14.27 -26.93 4.28
N PRO A 642 -13.79 -25.66 4.34
CA PRO A 642 -14.71 -24.51 4.36
C PRO A 642 -15.16 -24.06 2.96
N PHE A 643 -14.62 -24.62 1.88
CA PHE A 643 -14.90 -24.18 0.50
C PHE A 643 -15.98 -25.05 -0.17
N LYS A 644 -17.19 -25.09 0.42
CA LYS A 644 -18.38 -25.53 -0.32
C LYS A 644 -19.55 -24.54 -0.16
N MET A 645 -19.88 -23.95 -1.31
CA MET A 645 -21.10 -23.24 -1.71
C MET A 645 -21.29 -21.75 -1.33
N SER A 646 -20.95 -20.87 -2.30
CA SER A 646 -21.96 -20.26 -3.18
C SER A 646 -21.36 -19.97 -4.57
N ARG A 647 -22.19 -20.07 -5.61
CA ARG A 647 -21.87 -20.15 -7.05
C ARG A 647 -21.22 -18.91 -7.70
N GLU A 648 -20.80 -17.90 -6.94
CA GLU A 648 -20.13 -16.69 -7.50
C GLU A 648 -18.59 -16.77 -7.48
N LEU A 649 -18.00 -17.89 -7.07
CA LEU A 649 -16.55 -18.18 -7.19
C LEU A 649 -16.21 -19.14 -8.34
N CYS A 650 -17.18 -19.50 -9.19
CA CYS A 650 -17.04 -20.47 -10.28
C CYS A 650 -16.58 -19.91 -11.65
N LEU A 651 -15.89 -18.75 -11.72
CA LEU A 651 -15.32 -18.24 -12.98
C LEU A 651 -13.81 -18.54 -13.16
N TRP A 652 -13.27 -19.52 -12.42
CA TRP A 652 -11.84 -19.89 -12.46
C TRP A 652 -11.59 -21.39 -12.62
N ARG A 653 -12.54 -22.14 -13.21
CA ARG A 653 -12.43 -23.59 -13.38
C ARG A 653 -13.14 -24.12 -14.62
N GLN A 654 -12.72 -23.67 -15.79
CA GLN A 654 -12.90 -24.32 -17.11
C GLN A 654 -11.72 -23.84 -17.97
N ASP A 655 -11.22 -24.71 -18.86
CA ASP A 655 -10.02 -24.56 -19.73
C ASP A 655 -8.76 -25.29 -19.28
N TRP A 656 -8.86 -26.45 -18.63
CA TRP A 656 -7.76 -27.42 -18.60
C TRP A 656 -8.33 -28.81 -18.89
N HIS A 657 -8.51 -29.14 -20.17
CA HIS A 657 -8.43 -30.49 -20.74
C HIS A 657 -8.40 -30.40 -22.29
N LEU A 658 -7.54 -31.25 -22.90
CA LEU A 658 -7.34 -31.51 -24.35
C LEU A 658 -6.35 -30.55 -25.04
N GLY A 659 -5.23 -30.97 -25.62
CA GLY A 659 -4.66 -32.31 -25.78
C GLY A 659 -3.16 -32.25 -26.08
N TRP A 660 -2.40 -33.02 -25.31
CA TRP A 660 -1.11 -33.57 -25.71
C TRP A 660 -1.39 -34.78 -26.60
N ALA A 661 -0.81 -34.81 -27.79
CA ALA A 661 -0.66 -36.02 -28.59
C ALA A 661 0.74 -36.06 -29.20
N GLY A 662 1.49 -37.12 -28.88
CA GLY A 662 2.52 -37.70 -29.76
C GLY A 662 3.91 -37.07 -29.78
N SER A 663 4.84 -37.73 -29.07
CA SER A 663 6.20 -38.15 -29.52
C SER A 663 6.51 -37.95 -31.02
N THR A 664 7.69 -37.62 -31.53
CA THR A 664 9.09 -37.96 -31.20
C THR A 664 10.03 -37.29 -32.24
N PHE A 665 11.35 -37.38 -32.03
CA PHE A 665 12.44 -37.44 -33.02
C PHE A 665 13.42 -36.25 -33.21
N PHE A 666 14.67 -36.67 -33.38
CA PHE A 666 16.01 -36.05 -33.33
C PHE A 666 16.41 -35.14 -34.51
N GLY A 667 17.48 -34.33 -34.30
CA GLY A 667 18.44 -33.86 -35.32
C GLY A 667 18.17 -32.46 -35.92
N SER A 668 19.12 -31.65 -36.37
CA SER A 668 20.59 -31.68 -36.40
C SER A 668 21.06 -30.32 -36.96
N LEU A 669 22.18 -29.82 -36.42
CA LEU A 669 23.24 -28.96 -36.98
C LEU A 669 22.96 -27.90 -38.10
N ALA A 670 23.44 -26.69 -37.80
CA ALA A 670 24.42 -25.88 -38.55
C ALA A 670 24.12 -25.36 -39.97
N ARG A 671 24.24 -24.03 -40.17
CA ARG A 671 25.39 -23.37 -40.84
C ARG A 671 25.16 -21.86 -41.13
N SER A 672 26.20 -21.07 -40.80
CA SER A 672 26.83 -19.90 -41.49
C SER A 672 25.96 -18.85 -42.22
N GLY A 673 26.28 -17.55 -42.27
CA GLY A 673 27.47 -16.79 -41.87
C GLY A 673 27.56 -15.47 -42.69
N THR A 674 28.27 -14.47 -42.13
CA THR A 674 29.03 -13.35 -42.78
C THR A 674 28.27 -12.32 -43.65
N GLY A 675 28.53 -11.01 -43.65
CA GLY A 675 29.53 -10.13 -43.02
C GLY A 675 29.50 -8.71 -43.65
N ASN A 676 30.11 -7.73 -42.97
CA ASN A 676 30.74 -6.44 -43.39
C ASN A 676 29.97 -5.47 -44.34
N GLY A 677 30.08 -4.13 -44.29
CA GLY A 677 30.90 -3.17 -43.54
C GLY A 677 31.03 -1.86 -44.35
N GLY A 678 31.00 -0.71 -43.67
CA GLY A 678 31.72 0.55 -44.01
C GLY A 678 31.23 1.49 -45.12
N GLY A 679 31.32 2.81 -44.85
CA GLY A 679 31.71 3.81 -45.86
C GLY A 679 30.79 5.04 -46.02
N ALA A 680 31.35 6.22 -45.78
CA ALA A 680 30.71 7.53 -45.71
C ALA A 680 30.57 8.28 -47.06
N GLU A 681 29.94 9.47 -46.95
CA GLU A 681 29.83 10.59 -47.92
C GLU A 681 28.69 10.52 -48.96
N ARG A 682 27.71 11.44 -48.90
CA ARG A 682 27.82 12.84 -49.35
C ARG A 682 26.58 13.66 -48.96
N PHE A 683 26.86 14.93 -48.72
CA PHE A 683 26.00 16.03 -48.35
C PHE A 683 25.34 16.70 -49.57
N SER A 684 24.31 17.50 -49.28
CA SER A 684 23.79 18.66 -50.04
C SER A 684 22.61 18.45 -51.00
N GLU A 685 21.40 18.31 -50.45
CA GLU A 685 20.16 18.71 -51.15
C GLU A 685 19.08 19.29 -50.21
N ALA A 686 19.31 19.33 -48.89
CA ALA A 686 18.29 19.71 -47.89
C ALA A 686 18.25 21.21 -47.53
N ALA A 687 18.98 22.07 -48.25
CA ALA A 687 19.08 23.50 -47.93
C ALA A 687 18.00 24.37 -48.58
N HIS A 688 17.17 23.83 -49.49
CA HIS A 688 16.26 24.66 -50.29
C HIS A 688 14.77 24.58 -49.89
N GLN A 689 14.37 23.73 -48.95
CA GLN A 689 12.96 23.60 -48.52
C GLN A 689 12.61 24.31 -47.20
N TRP A 690 13.59 24.85 -46.47
CA TRP A 690 13.37 25.45 -45.15
C TRP A 690 12.93 26.93 -45.17
N GLN A 691 13.12 27.65 -46.27
CA GLN A 691 12.76 29.08 -46.36
C GLN A 691 11.25 29.32 -46.53
N LEU A 692 10.47 28.30 -46.92
CA LEU A 692 9.02 28.44 -47.14
C LEU A 692 8.20 28.34 -45.83
N ALA A 693 8.75 27.70 -44.78
CA ALA A 693 8.07 27.50 -43.50
C ALA A 693 8.16 28.72 -42.55
N LEU A 694 9.12 29.62 -42.77
CA LEU A 694 9.31 30.83 -41.95
C LEU A 694 8.30 31.94 -42.28
N LYS A 695 7.76 31.98 -43.50
CA LYS A 695 6.78 33.01 -43.92
C LYS A 695 5.37 32.85 -43.34
N LEU A 696 5.04 31.70 -42.77
CA LEU A 696 3.72 31.41 -42.19
C LEU A 696 3.66 31.57 -40.66
N LEU A 697 4.82 31.82 -40.02
CA LEU A 697 4.95 31.98 -38.57
C LEU A 697 4.89 33.45 -38.11
N ASP A 698 5.15 34.41 -39.01
CA ASP A 698 5.12 35.85 -38.71
C ASP A 698 3.67 36.40 -38.53
N ASP A 699 2.66 35.77 -39.16
CA ASP A 699 1.28 36.28 -39.15
C ASP A 699 0.47 35.90 -37.88
N MET A 700 0.96 34.97 -37.04
CA MET A 700 0.25 34.54 -35.82
C MET A 700 0.71 35.23 -34.53
N VAL A 701 1.67 36.15 -34.59
CA VAL A 701 2.30 36.79 -33.40
C VAL A 701 1.62 38.11 -32.98
N ALA A 702 0.57 38.57 -33.65
CA ALA A 702 0.03 39.92 -33.42
C ALA A 702 -0.97 40.10 -32.25
N CYS A 703 -1.51 39.05 -31.61
CA CYS A 703 -2.57 39.23 -30.60
C CYS A 703 -2.39 38.39 -29.33
N VAL A 704 -2.43 39.09 -28.17
CA VAL A 704 -2.46 38.62 -26.77
C VAL A 704 -1.10 38.61 -26.05
N ALA A 705 -0.73 39.80 -25.57
CA ALA A 705 0.28 40.02 -24.55
C ALA A 705 -0.26 39.64 -23.16
N ASN A 706 0.46 38.78 -22.42
CA ASN A 706 0.80 38.96 -20.99
C ASN A 706 1.63 37.78 -20.42
N GLY A 707 2.95 37.97 -20.41
CA GLY A 707 3.83 37.73 -19.25
C GLY A 707 4.16 36.32 -18.74
N ARG A 708 3.49 35.23 -19.13
CA ARG A 708 3.82 33.88 -18.58
C ARG A 708 4.08 32.76 -19.58
N GLN A 709 3.85 32.97 -20.87
CA GLN A 709 4.03 31.93 -21.90
C GLN A 709 5.35 32.05 -22.69
N SER A 710 6.12 33.14 -22.54
CA SER A 710 7.45 33.27 -23.17
C SER A 710 8.48 32.25 -22.61
N LEU A 711 8.25 31.71 -21.41
CA LEU A 711 9.16 30.77 -20.74
C LEU A 711 8.98 29.30 -21.20
N SER A 712 7.86 28.94 -21.81
CA SER A 712 7.64 27.57 -22.33
C SER A 712 8.15 27.36 -23.75
N LEU A 713 8.40 28.44 -24.51
CA LEU A 713 8.91 28.37 -25.89
C LEU A 713 10.44 28.19 -25.96
N LEU A 714 11.19 28.63 -24.95
CA LEU A 714 12.64 28.38 -24.85
C LEU A 714 12.99 26.91 -24.50
N ALA A 715 12.03 26.17 -23.94
CA ALA A 715 12.22 24.79 -23.52
C ALA A 715 12.10 23.74 -24.65
N SER A 716 11.76 24.14 -25.88
CA SER A 716 11.44 23.22 -26.98
C SER A 716 12.39 23.24 -28.19
N MET A 717 13.57 23.87 -28.12
CA MET A 717 14.53 23.84 -29.24
C MET A 717 15.53 22.67 -29.12
N PRO A 718 15.72 21.86 -30.19
CA PRO A 718 16.61 20.69 -30.18
C PRO A 718 18.08 21.04 -30.48
N GLN A 719 18.98 20.21 -29.96
CA GLN A 719 20.45 20.27 -30.08
C GLN A 719 20.92 20.25 -31.55
N GLN A 720 21.48 21.36 -32.04
CA GLN A 720 22.47 21.34 -33.13
C GLN A 720 23.63 22.27 -32.78
N ARG A 721 24.86 21.76 -32.96
CA ARG A 721 26.12 22.50 -32.80
C ARG A 721 26.11 23.73 -33.71
N LEU A 722 26.30 24.93 -33.13
CA LEU A 722 26.61 26.15 -33.87
C LEU A 722 27.70 26.95 -33.14
N THR A 723 28.53 27.59 -33.97
CA THR A 723 29.85 28.18 -33.74
C THR A 723 29.82 29.54 -33.02
N PRO A 724 30.98 30.09 -32.58
CA PRO A 724 31.07 31.27 -31.71
C PRO A 724 30.60 32.62 -32.28
N ASP A 725 30.14 32.69 -33.53
CA ASP A 725 29.93 33.96 -34.24
C ASP A 725 28.46 34.45 -34.29
N ALA A 726 27.56 33.89 -33.49
CA ALA A 726 26.15 34.28 -33.46
C ALA A 726 25.75 34.93 -32.10
N ILE A 727 26.42 36.02 -31.74
CA ILE A 727 25.99 36.90 -30.63
C ILE A 727 25.56 38.24 -31.22
N SER A 728 24.28 38.39 -31.50
CA SER A 728 23.63 39.69 -31.65
C SER A 728 22.19 39.59 -31.17
N TYR A 729 21.98 39.86 -29.87
CA TYR A 729 20.68 39.93 -29.19
C TYR A 729 19.96 41.27 -29.43
N ASN A 730 19.88 41.73 -30.68
CA ASN A 730 19.12 42.92 -31.05
C ASN A 730 18.00 42.53 -32.02
N GLU A 731 16.86 42.06 -31.51
CA GLU A 731 15.51 42.28 -32.07
C GLU A 731 14.45 41.46 -31.29
N MET A 732 13.81 42.10 -30.31
CA MET A 732 12.44 41.82 -29.85
C MET A 732 11.88 43.09 -29.17
N PRO A 733 10.56 43.35 -29.30
CA PRO A 733 10.01 44.71 -29.45
C PRO A 733 9.95 45.54 -28.16
N GLU A 734 10.03 46.86 -28.35
CA GLU A 734 9.99 47.95 -27.38
C GLU A 734 8.71 48.00 -26.50
N LYS A 735 8.47 46.99 -25.65
CA LYS A 735 7.59 47.14 -24.49
C LYS A 735 8.40 47.00 -23.21
N ARG A 736 8.63 48.14 -22.56
CA ARG A 736 9.28 48.33 -21.25
C ARG A 736 8.74 47.33 -20.21
N ILE A 737 9.33 46.15 -20.13
CA ILE A 737 9.33 45.33 -18.92
C ILE A 737 10.67 45.62 -18.27
N ALA A 738 10.66 46.14 -17.05
CA ALA A 738 11.88 46.41 -16.31
C ALA A 738 12.66 45.10 -16.15
N ARG A 739 13.93 45.10 -16.60
CA ARG A 739 14.85 43.96 -16.50
C ARG A 739 15.27 43.83 -15.03
N ASP A 740 14.42 43.18 -14.24
CA ASP A 740 14.66 43.00 -12.81
C ASP A 740 15.42 41.69 -12.52
N GLU A 741 16.09 41.62 -11.37
CA GLU A 741 16.80 40.43 -10.86
C GLU A 741 15.98 39.14 -10.94
N ILE A 742 14.67 39.24 -10.67
CA ILE A 742 13.70 38.12 -10.72
C ILE A 742 13.56 37.57 -12.15
N SER A 743 13.59 38.44 -13.16
CA SER A 743 13.45 38.04 -14.57
C SER A 743 14.69 37.29 -15.06
N TYR A 744 15.88 37.74 -14.67
CA TYR A 744 17.14 37.03 -14.96
C TYR A 744 17.21 35.68 -14.23
N ASN A 745 16.86 35.63 -12.94
CA ASN A 745 16.82 34.39 -12.16
C ASN A 745 15.82 33.37 -12.74
N ALA A 746 14.67 33.83 -13.23
CA ALA A 746 13.70 32.99 -13.90
C ALA A 746 14.22 32.44 -15.25
N ALA A 747 14.91 33.26 -16.03
CA ALA A 747 15.51 32.85 -17.30
C ALA A 747 16.65 31.83 -17.11
N ILE A 748 17.54 32.06 -16.14
CA ILE A 748 18.63 31.13 -15.78
C ILE A 748 18.04 29.80 -15.25
N SER A 749 16.99 29.86 -14.42
CA SER A 749 16.27 28.66 -13.94
C SER A 749 15.52 27.92 -15.06
N ALA A 750 15.09 28.63 -16.12
CA ALA A 750 14.53 27.99 -17.31
C ALA A 750 15.63 27.27 -18.11
N GLY A 751 16.82 27.88 -18.25
CA GLY A 751 18.02 27.26 -18.80
C GLY A 751 18.43 26.00 -18.04
N GLU A 752 18.36 26.02 -16.70
CA GLU A 752 18.55 24.85 -15.84
C GLU A 752 17.58 23.71 -16.18
N LYS A 753 16.30 23.99 -16.41
CA LYS A 753 15.31 22.96 -16.77
C LYS A 753 15.51 22.43 -18.19
N GLY A 754 15.99 23.27 -19.11
CA GLY A 754 16.29 22.92 -20.50
C GLY A 754 17.66 22.26 -20.70
N GLY A 755 18.54 22.24 -19.68
CA GLY A 755 19.91 21.76 -19.82
C GLY A 755 20.80 22.65 -20.70
N GLN A 756 20.38 23.89 -20.95
CA GLN A 756 21.08 24.86 -21.79
C GLN A 756 22.08 25.66 -20.94
N TRP A 757 23.20 25.03 -20.61
CA TRP A 757 24.21 25.61 -19.73
C TRP A 757 24.88 26.86 -20.35
N GLN A 758 25.05 26.92 -21.66
CA GLN A 758 25.65 28.08 -22.34
C GLN A 758 24.79 29.34 -22.14
N LEU A 759 23.48 29.20 -22.33
CA LEU A 759 22.53 30.29 -22.15
C LEU A 759 22.44 30.72 -20.69
N ALA A 760 22.51 29.77 -19.75
CA ALA A 760 22.52 30.06 -18.32
C ALA A 760 23.78 30.84 -17.88
N LEU A 761 24.97 30.46 -18.38
CA LEU A 761 26.22 31.17 -18.08
C LEU A 761 26.28 32.54 -18.78
N GLY A 762 25.81 32.63 -20.03
CA GLY A 762 25.73 33.90 -20.76
C GLY A 762 24.86 34.92 -20.03
N LEU A 763 23.63 34.52 -19.64
CA LEU A 763 22.73 35.37 -18.87
C LEU A 763 23.32 35.78 -17.50
N LEU A 764 24.09 34.90 -16.86
CA LEU A 764 24.76 35.22 -15.59
C LEU A 764 25.88 36.26 -15.79
N SER A 765 26.63 36.16 -16.89
CA SER A 765 27.69 37.13 -17.23
C SER A 765 27.15 38.50 -17.68
N GLU A 766 25.92 38.56 -18.19
CA GLU A 766 25.25 39.80 -18.57
C GLU A 766 24.68 40.58 -17.38
N MET A 767 24.40 39.93 -16.24
CA MET A 767 23.81 40.59 -15.07
C MET A 767 24.65 41.78 -14.56
N PRO A 768 25.98 41.66 -14.36
CA PRO A 768 26.83 42.78 -13.97
C PRO A 768 26.85 43.93 -14.98
N GLU A 769 26.80 43.63 -16.29
CA GLU A 769 26.77 44.64 -17.35
C GLU A 769 25.49 45.48 -17.31
N GLN A 770 24.38 44.88 -16.88
CA GLN A 770 23.09 45.53 -16.66
C GLN A 770 22.96 46.18 -15.27
N ARG A 771 24.06 46.29 -14.49
CA ARG A 771 24.10 46.80 -13.10
C ARG A 771 23.25 45.98 -12.11
N LEU A 772 23.05 44.69 -12.37
CA LEU A 772 22.40 43.75 -11.47
C LEU A 772 23.46 42.91 -10.76
N VAL A 773 23.24 42.63 -9.47
CA VAL A 773 24.16 41.79 -8.67
C VAL A 773 23.65 40.35 -8.73
N PRO A 774 24.44 39.39 -9.24
CA PRO A 774 24.08 37.97 -9.18
C PRO A 774 23.92 37.53 -7.72
N ASP A 775 22.85 36.81 -7.43
CA ASP A 775 22.60 36.27 -6.09
C ASP A 775 22.97 34.77 -6.03
N ALA A 776 22.92 34.20 -4.82
CA ALA A 776 23.19 32.78 -4.63
C ALA A 776 22.21 31.89 -5.43
N ILE A 777 21.04 32.39 -5.80
CA ILE A 777 20.04 31.66 -6.59
C ILE A 777 20.46 31.63 -8.07
N SER A 778 20.89 32.76 -8.65
CA SER A 778 21.41 32.83 -10.02
C SER A 778 22.58 31.88 -10.22
N CYS A 779 23.57 31.94 -9.32
CA CYS A 779 24.78 31.11 -9.39
C CYS A 779 24.44 29.62 -9.21
N ASN A 780 23.56 29.27 -8.27
CA ASN A 780 23.14 27.88 -8.08
C ASN A 780 22.40 27.31 -9.30
N ALA A 781 21.50 28.09 -9.90
CA ALA A 781 20.77 27.67 -11.10
C ALA A 781 21.72 27.47 -12.29
N ALA A 782 22.73 28.34 -12.46
CA ALA A 782 23.75 28.17 -13.48
C ALA A 782 24.64 26.94 -13.26
N ILE A 783 25.08 26.68 -12.02
CA ILE A 783 25.85 25.46 -11.67
C ILE A 783 24.99 24.20 -11.91
N SER A 784 23.71 24.21 -11.54
CA SER A 784 22.79 23.09 -11.82
C SER A 784 22.46 22.93 -13.32
N ALA A 785 22.51 24.00 -14.11
CA ALA A 785 22.44 23.90 -15.56
C ALA A 785 23.68 23.20 -16.14
N CYS A 786 24.88 23.56 -15.66
CA CYS A 786 26.14 22.88 -16.01
C CYS A 786 26.13 21.40 -15.60
N GLU A 787 25.60 21.09 -14.41
CA GLU A 787 25.38 19.71 -13.94
C GLU A 787 24.52 18.91 -14.93
N LYS A 788 23.44 19.47 -15.48
CA LYS A 788 22.60 18.77 -16.48
C LYS A 788 23.25 18.71 -17.86
N GLY A 789 24.07 19.69 -18.21
CA GLY A 789 24.90 19.70 -19.42
C GLY A 789 26.05 18.70 -19.39
N GLY A 790 26.45 18.22 -18.20
CA GLY A 790 27.63 17.37 -18.01
C GLY A 790 28.96 18.14 -17.99
N GLU A 791 28.88 19.47 -17.97
CA GLU A 791 30.03 20.38 -18.06
C GLU A 791 30.56 20.73 -16.66
N TRP A 792 31.33 19.80 -16.09
CA TRP A 792 31.84 19.94 -14.72
C TRP A 792 32.90 21.05 -14.60
N GLU A 793 33.69 21.32 -15.63
CA GLU A 793 34.76 22.34 -15.61
C GLU A 793 34.19 23.73 -15.35
N PHE A 794 33.17 24.12 -16.10
CA PHE A 794 32.48 25.40 -15.92
C PHE A 794 31.75 25.50 -14.58
N ALA A 795 31.22 24.38 -14.08
CA ALA A 795 30.60 24.34 -12.75
C ALA A 795 31.61 24.61 -11.62
N LEU A 796 32.86 24.13 -11.75
CA LEU A 796 33.92 24.34 -10.77
C LEU A 796 34.55 25.73 -10.89
N ASP A 797 34.73 26.22 -12.11
CA ASP A 797 35.20 27.58 -12.35
C ASP A 797 34.22 28.60 -11.74
N LEU A 798 32.92 28.41 -11.98
CA LEU A 798 31.89 29.26 -11.38
C LEU A 798 31.86 29.17 -9.84
N LEU A 799 32.04 27.97 -9.27
CA LEU A 799 32.16 27.79 -7.81
C LEU A 799 33.35 28.59 -7.23
N GLY A 800 34.48 28.62 -7.95
CA GLY A 800 35.68 29.37 -7.58
C GLY A 800 35.53 30.89 -7.75
N GLN A 801 34.72 31.34 -8.70
CA GLN A 801 34.46 32.76 -8.97
C GLN A 801 33.43 33.38 -8.01
N MET A 802 32.55 32.60 -7.39
CA MET A 802 31.51 33.11 -6.48
C MET A 802 32.02 34.06 -5.38
N PRO A 803 33.11 33.74 -4.63
CA PRO A 803 33.67 34.67 -3.65
C PRO A 803 34.16 35.99 -4.27
N LEU A 804 34.68 35.97 -5.50
CA LEU A 804 35.11 37.17 -6.23
C LEU A 804 33.92 38.03 -6.67
N MET A 805 32.76 37.41 -6.88
CA MET A 805 31.49 38.08 -7.17
C MET A 805 30.78 38.59 -5.91
N GLY A 806 31.36 38.41 -4.72
CA GLY A 806 30.76 38.79 -3.44
C GLY A 806 29.64 37.86 -2.96
N VAL A 807 29.50 36.67 -3.56
CA VAL A 807 28.47 35.68 -3.22
C VAL A 807 29.13 34.47 -2.57
N TRP A 808 28.65 34.05 -1.40
CA TRP A 808 29.22 32.92 -0.68
C TRP A 808 28.56 31.60 -1.10
N PRO A 809 29.33 30.57 -1.52
CA PRO A 809 28.81 29.23 -1.79
C PRO A 809 28.10 28.64 -0.57
N ASN A 810 26.90 28.10 -0.77
CA ASN A 810 26.12 27.46 0.28
C ASN A 810 26.02 25.94 0.07
N LYS A 811 25.28 25.24 0.95
CA LYS A 811 25.12 23.77 0.87
C LYS A 811 24.60 23.30 -0.50
N ILE A 812 23.73 24.08 -1.14
CA ILE A 812 23.15 23.74 -2.45
C ILE A 812 24.22 23.87 -3.53
N THR A 813 25.00 24.96 -3.50
CA THR A 813 26.10 25.22 -4.44
C THR A 813 27.10 24.08 -4.48
N TYR A 814 27.62 23.68 -3.32
CA TYR A 814 28.58 22.58 -3.21
C TYR A 814 27.98 21.25 -3.66
N SER A 815 26.72 20.97 -3.32
CA SER A 815 26.06 19.72 -3.74
C SER A 815 25.83 19.64 -5.26
N ALA A 816 25.51 20.76 -5.91
CA ALA A 816 25.36 20.84 -7.36
C ALA A 816 26.71 20.68 -8.07
N ALA A 817 27.78 21.30 -7.56
CA ALA A 817 29.13 21.13 -8.10
C ALA A 817 29.65 19.69 -7.98
N ILE A 818 29.42 19.02 -6.84
CA ILE A 818 29.74 17.60 -6.65
C ILE A 818 28.93 16.71 -7.61
N SER A 819 27.64 17.02 -7.81
CA SER A 819 26.78 16.29 -8.76
C SER A 819 27.21 16.51 -10.22
N ALA A 820 27.74 17.68 -10.55
CA ALA A 820 28.34 17.94 -11.86
C ALA A 820 29.61 17.09 -12.06
N CYS A 821 30.48 17.00 -11.04
CA CYS A 821 31.64 16.11 -11.05
C CYS A 821 31.25 14.63 -11.20
N GLU A 822 30.15 14.20 -10.55
CA GLU A 822 29.59 12.85 -10.69
C GLU A 822 29.18 12.52 -12.13
N LYS A 823 28.59 13.47 -12.85
CA LYS A 823 28.22 13.30 -14.26
C LYS A 823 29.41 13.42 -15.21
N GLY A 824 30.38 14.26 -14.87
CA GLY A 824 31.67 14.35 -15.56
C GLY A 824 32.63 13.20 -15.29
N GLY A 825 32.29 12.27 -14.38
CA GLY A 825 33.15 11.13 -14.01
C GLY A 825 34.39 11.51 -13.19
N GLN A 826 34.49 12.76 -12.72
CA GLN A 826 35.64 13.28 -11.97
C GLN A 826 35.50 13.03 -10.46
N TRP A 827 35.67 11.76 -10.06
CA TRP A 827 35.50 11.36 -8.65
C TRP A 827 36.53 12.01 -7.72
N GLN A 828 37.76 12.27 -8.18
CA GLN A 828 38.78 12.94 -7.37
C GLN A 828 38.33 14.35 -7.00
N MET A 829 37.79 15.09 -7.97
CA MET A 829 37.28 16.45 -7.75
C MET A 829 36.05 16.46 -6.84
N ALA A 830 35.15 15.48 -6.99
CA ALA A 830 34.02 15.33 -6.08
C ALA A 830 34.48 15.18 -4.61
N LEU A 831 35.50 14.36 -4.36
CA LEU A 831 36.04 14.15 -3.00
C LEU A 831 36.81 15.35 -2.46
N THR A 832 37.61 16.04 -3.30
CA THR A 832 38.32 17.25 -2.85
C THR A 832 37.33 18.33 -2.45
N ILE A 833 36.28 18.56 -3.25
CA ILE A 833 35.25 19.56 -2.96
C ILE A 833 34.53 19.22 -1.66
N LEU A 834 34.15 17.94 -1.47
CA LEU A 834 33.52 17.49 -0.22
C LEU A 834 34.41 17.72 1.01
N SER A 835 35.73 17.52 0.87
CA SER A 835 36.71 17.77 1.94
C SER A 835 36.94 19.27 2.22
N LEU A 836 36.68 20.14 1.24
CA LEU A 836 36.80 21.59 1.37
C LEU A 836 35.56 22.22 2.02
N MET A 837 34.40 21.56 1.99
CA MET A 837 33.16 22.11 2.57
C MET A 837 33.30 22.50 4.06
N PRO A 838 33.87 21.66 4.95
CA PRO A 838 34.07 22.04 6.36
C PRO A 838 35.04 23.21 6.53
N ALA A 839 36.09 23.30 5.71
CA ALA A 839 37.04 24.42 5.74
C ALA A 839 36.39 25.74 5.30
N ALA A 840 35.39 25.67 4.41
CA ALA A 840 34.55 26.81 4.02
C ALA A 840 33.40 27.12 5.01
N GLY A 841 33.34 26.44 6.17
CA GLY A 841 32.28 26.64 7.17
C GLY A 841 30.92 26.05 6.78
N VAL A 842 30.87 25.21 5.73
CA VAL A 842 29.64 24.60 5.23
C VAL A 842 29.61 23.10 5.58
N ALA A 843 28.66 22.68 6.40
CA ALA A 843 28.53 21.26 6.74
C ALA A 843 28.05 20.42 5.52
N PRO A 844 28.71 19.30 5.20
CA PRO A 844 28.23 18.33 4.21
C PRO A 844 26.81 17.86 4.51
N ASN A 845 26.04 17.54 3.47
CA ASN A 845 24.69 16.98 3.58
C ASN A 845 24.61 15.59 2.93
N GLU A 846 23.50 14.88 3.14
CA GLU A 846 23.28 13.54 2.57
C GLU A 846 23.43 13.51 1.05
N ILE A 847 22.97 14.56 0.35
CA ILE A 847 23.03 14.67 -1.12
C ILE A 847 24.49 14.72 -1.58
N SER A 848 25.31 15.60 -1.00
CA SER A 848 26.75 15.74 -1.32
C SER A 848 27.55 14.45 -1.07
N CYS A 849 27.26 13.73 0.02
CA CYS A 849 27.88 12.44 0.31
C CYS A 849 27.45 11.36 -0.69
N SER A 850 26.14 11.27 -0.99
CA SER A 850 25.60 10.30 -1.93
C SER A 850 26.09 10.51 -3.37
N ALA A 851 26.19 11.76 -3.82
CA ALA A 851 26.75 12.12 -5.13
C ALA A 851 28.24 11.78 -5.21
N SER A 852 29.00 11.99 -4.13
CA SER A 852 30.42 11.60 -4.06
C SER A 852 30.62 10.08 -4.12
N ILE A 853 29.74 9.30 -3.46
CA ILE A 853 29.75 7.82 -3.52
C ILE A 853 29.38 7.35 -4.95
N SER A 854 28.36 7.97 -5.56
CA SER A 854 27.97 7.71 -6.97
C SER A 854 29.09 8.03 -7.96
N ALA A 855 29.85 9.12 -7.72
CA ALA A 855 31.00 9.47 -8.55
C ALA A 855 32.09 8.39 -8.47
N CYS A 856 32.37 7.89 -7.26
CA CYS A 856 33.30 6.78 -7.04
C CYS A 856 32.80 5.47 -7.72
N GLU A 857 31.49 5.21 -7.69
CA GLU A 857 30.86 4.06 -8.34
C GLU A 857 31.01 4.10 -9.88
N LYS A 858 30.81 5.27 -10.49
CA LYS A 858 31.00 5.47 -11.94
C LYS A 858 32.46 5.32 -12.36
N ALA A 859 33.39 5.75 -11.52
CA ALA A 859 34.82 5.60 -11.73
C ALA A 859 35.39 4.21 -11.39
N GLY A 860 34.55 3.28 -10.88
CA GLY A 860 34.98 1.94 -10.47
C GLY A 860 35.81 1.90 -9.17
N GLN A 861 35.89 3.01 -8.43
CA GLN A 861 36.67 3.14 -7.20
C GLN A 861 35.86 2.67 -5.97
N TRP A 862 35.61 1.37 -5.91
CA TRP A 862 34.79 0.75 -4.85
C TRP A 862 35.35 0.96 -3.43
N GLN A 863 36.67 1.01 -3.28
CA GLN A 863 37.33 1.22 -1.98
C GLN A 863 36.99 2.60 -1.41
N MET A 864 37.04 3.63 -2.27
CA MET A 864 36.69 4.99 -1.89
C MET A 864 35.18 5.11 -1.62
N ALA A 865 34.33 4.46 -2.43
CA ALA A 865 32.89 4.42 -2.20
C ALA A 865 32.52 3.83 -0.81
N LEU A 866 33.16 2.72 -0.41
CA LEU A 866 32.98 2.10 0.91
C LEU A 866 33.53 2.97 2.05
N ALA A 867 34.73 3.55 1.86
CA ALA A 867 35.33 4.45 2.84
C ALA A 867 34.41 5.65 3.11
N MET A 868 33.86 6.25 2.06
CA MET A 868 32.92 7.37 2.17
C MET A 868 31.62 6.98 2.88
N LEU A 869 31.05 5.82 2.58
CA LEU A 869 29.84 5.33 3.26
C LEU A 869 30.08 5.17 4.78
N ARG A 870 31.26 4.69 5.17
CA ARG A 870 31.67 4.53 6.58
C ARG A 870 31.99 5.84 7.29
N LEU A 871 32.35 6.89 6.55
CA LEU A 871 32.61 8.22 7.11
C LEU A 871 31.31 9.00 7.41
N MET A 872 30.18 8.66 6.77
CA MET A 872 28.90 9.37 6.96
C MET A 872 28.42 9.44 8.43
N PRO A 873 28.44 8.34 9.22
CA PRO A 873 28.07 8.39 10.64
C PRO A 873 28.98 9.31 11.47
N GLY A 874 30.28 9.37 11.15
CA GLY A 874 31.23 10.28 11.80
C GLY A 874 30.96 11.76 11.52
N MET A 875 30.33 12.06 10.38
CA MET A 875 29.85 13.39 10.01
C MET A 875 28.43 13.69 10.54
N LYS A 876 27.86 12.84 11.40
CA LYS A 876 26.47 12.91 11.91
C LYS A 876 25.40 12.84 10.80
N LEU A 877 25.70 12.16 9.70
CA LEU A 877 24.77 11.93 8.59
C LEU A 877 24.33 10.46 8.56
N LEU A 878 23.07 10.21 8.24
CA LEU A 878 22.53 8.85 8.09
C LEU A 878 22.64 8.41 6.63
N PRO A 879 23.27 7.27 6.32
CA PRO A 879 23.27 6.75 4.95
C PRO A 879 21.85 6.37 4.52
N ASN A 880 21.44 6.87 3.35
CA ASN A 880 20.13 6.60 2.76
C ASN A 880 20.21 5.46 1.71
N GLU A 881 19.07 5.06 1.16
CA GLU A 881 18.97 3.99 0.16
C GLU A 881 19.92 4.22 -1.03
N ILE A 882 20.01 5.46 -1.50
CA ILE A 882 20.85 5.85 -2.65
C ILE A 882 22.32 5.63 -2.35
N SER A 883 22.77 5.99 -1.14
CA SER A 883 24.17 5.84 -0.72
C SER A 883 24.58 4.37 -0.61
N TYR A 884 23.71 3.53 -0.04
CA TYR A 884 23.95 2.08 0.02
C TYR A 884 23.92 1.45 -1.38
N ASN A 885 22.96 1.81 -2.23
CA ASN A 885 22.86 1.27 -3.59
C ASN A 885 24.09 1.60 -4.43
N ALA A 886 24.60 2.84 -4.34
CA ALA A 886 25.83 3.24 -5.02
C ALA A 886 27.05 2.44 -4.52
N ALA A 887 27.18 2.21 -3.22
CA ALA A 887 28.27 1.40 -2.66
C ALA A 887 28.18 -0.10 -3.05
N ILE A 888 26.96 -0.66 -3.09
CA ILE A 888 26.70 -2.03 -3.54
C ILE A 888 27.01 -2.18 -5.03
N SER A 889 26.54 -1.23 -5.86
CA SER A 889 26.84 -1.20 -7.31
C SER A 889 28.35 -1.05 -7.58
N ALA A 890 29.06 -0.24 -6.79
CA ALA A 890 30.51 -0.13 -6.90
C ALA A 890 31.20 -1.46 -6.57
N SER A 891 30.73 -2.15 -5.52
CA SER A 891 31.23 -3.49 -5.14
C SER A 891 30.90 -4.56 -6.20
N GLU A 892 29.76 -4.44 -6.87
CA GLU A 892 29.34 -5.31 -7.98
C GLU A 892 30.22 -5.13 -9.23
N LYS A 893 30.52 -3.88 -9.59
CA LYS A 893 31.44 -3.56 -10.70
C LYS A 893 32.85 -4.06 -10.43
N ALA A 894 33.26 -4.08 -9.17
CA ALA A 894 34.56 -4.56 -8.73
C ALA A 894 34.67 -6.09 -8.54
N GLY A 895 33.58 -6.86 -8.70
CA GLY A 895 33.58 -8.31 -8.43
C GLY A 895 33.84 -8.64 -6.96
N ARG A 896 33.34 -7.80 -6.04
CA ARG A 896 33.55 -7.93 -4.59
C ARG A 896 32.24 -8.29 -3.89
N TRP A 897 31.71 -9.48 -4.20
CA TRP A 897 30.44 -9.98 -3.66
C TRP A 897 30.34 -10.02 -2.12
N PRO A 898 31.41 -10.31 -1.32
CA PRO A 898 31.26 -10.38 0.14
C PRO A 898 30.89 -9.03 0.74
N PHE A 899 31.45 -7.94 0.20
CA PHE A 899 31.14 -6.58 0.62
C PHE A 899 29.75 -6.15 0.17
N ALA A 900 29.30 -6.56 -1.02
CA ALA A 900 27.94 -6.30 -1.48
C ALA A 900 26.88 -6.97 -0.57
N LEU A 901 27.12 -8.22 -0.13
CA LEU A 901 26.23 -8.92 0.79
C LEU A 901 26.30 -8.37 2.21
N SER A 902 27.48 -7.98 2.70
CA SER A 902 27.61 -7.38 4.03
C SER A 902 26.85 -6.06 4.09
N LEU A 903 26.93 -5.22 3.05
CA LEU A 903 26.16 -3.99 2.93
C LEU A 903 24.64 -4.23 2.90
N LEU A 904 24.17 -5.26 2.20
CA LEU A 904 22.75 -5.64 2.22
C LEU A 904 22.27 -6.07 3.63
N GLY A 905 23.15 -6.73 4.39
CA GLY A 905 22.92 -7.04 5.81
C GLY A 905 22.89 -5.79 6.69
N GLU A 906 23.84 -4.88 6.49
CA GLU A 906 23.92 -3.60 7.22
C GLU A 906 22.68 -2.73 6.96
N MET A 907 22.15 -2.69 5.73
CA MET A 907 20.88 -2.01 5.43
C MET A 907 19.71 -2.54 6.28
N ALA A 908 19.68 -3.84 6.57
CA ALA A 908 18.65 -4.44 7.42
C ALA A 908 18.75 -3.97 8.87
N VAL A 909 19.97 -3.88 9.41
CA VAL A 909 20.24 -3.43 10.77
C VAL A 909 20.00 -1.93 10.90
N ALA A 910 20.38 -1.15 9.90
CA ALA A 910 20.21 0.30 9.83
C ALA A 910 18.74 0.73 9.57
N ARG A 911 17.80 -0.21 9.42
CA ARG A 911 16.38 0.04 9.09
C ARG A 911 16.17 0.86 7.82
N VAL A 912 17.03 0.68 6.82
CA VAL A 912 16.88 1.27 5.49
C VAL A 912 16.18 0.27 4.58
N ASP A 913 15.14 0.71 3.87
CA ASP A 913 14.38 -0.15 2.96
C ASP A 913 15.28 -0.67 1.83
N ARG A 914 15.30 -1.99 1.63
CA ARG A 914 16.04 -2.65 0.54
C ARG A 914 15.18 -2.64 -0.72
N SER A 915 15.64 -1.98 -1.78
CA SER A 915 14.91 -1.93 -3.04
C SER A 915 15.30 -3.06 -4.00
N ILE A 916 14.54 -3.17 -5.09
CA ILE A 916 14.81 -4.12 -6.17
C ILE A 916 16.24 -3.92 -6.70
N VAL A 917 16.71 -2.66 -6.74
CA VAL A 917 18.06 -2.28 -7.21
C VAL A 917 19.14 -2.82 -6.27
N SER A 918 18.95 -2.72 -4.95
CA SER A 918 19.88 -3.25 -3.95
C SER A 918 20.06 -4.77 -4.10
N PHE A 919 18.94 -5.50 -4.23
CA PHE A 919 18.97 -6.95 -4.41
C PHE A 919 19.52 -7.36 -5.78
N SER A 920 19.17 -6.66 -6.86
CA SER A 920 19.67 -6.98 -8.19
C SER A 920 21.19 -6.79 -8.30
N ALA A 921 21.73 -5.73 -7.70
CA ALA A 921 23.18 -5.51 -7.67
C ALA A 921 23.90 -6.56 -6.80
N GLY A 922 23.33 -6.92 -5.63
CA GLY A 922 23.85 -8.02 -4.82
C GLY A 922 23.87 -9.36 -5.57
N ILE A 923 22.77 -9.70 -6.25
CA ILE A 923 22.66 -10.94 -7.06
C ILE A 923 23.65 -10.93 -8.23
N SER A 924 23.74 -9.81 -8.97
CA SER A 924 24.68 -9.65 -10.08
C SER A 924 26.13 -9.81 -9.62
N SER A 925 26.48 -9.32 -8.43
CA SER A 925 27.82 -9.48 -7.86
C SER A 925 28.16 -10.95 -7.58
N CYS A 926 27.20 -11.71 -7.04
CA CYS A 926 27.37 -13.15 -6.80
C CYS A 926 27.40 -13.99 -8.09
N GLN A 927 26.71 -13.53 -9.14
CA GLN A 927 26.67 -14.19 -10.45
C GLN A 927 28.02 -14.09 -11.18
N LYS A 928 28.70 -12.93 -11.09
CA LYS A 928 30.01 -12.72 -11.73
C LYS A 928 31.10 -13.66 -11.20
N ASP A 929 30.98 -14.12 -9.95
CA ASP A 929 31.94 -15.02 -9.29
C ASP A 929 31.43 -16.46 -9.08
N TRP A 930 30.41 -16.89 -9.84
CA TRP A 930 29.88 -18.27 -9.87
C TRP A 930 29.32 -18.82 -8.54
N GLN A 931 28.89 -17.96 -7.61
CA GLN A 931 28.34 -18.36 -6.31
C GLN A 931 26.82 -18.61 -6.35
N TRP A 932 26.40 -19.70 -7.01
CA TRP A 932 24.98 -20.00 -7.28
C TRP A 932 24.11 -20.24 -6.03
N THR A 933 24.68 -20.76 -4.94
CA THR A 933 23.95 -21.00 -3.68
C THR A 933 23.49 -19.69 -3.03
N LEU A 934 24.35 -18.66 -3.05
CA LEU A 934 24.04 -17.34 -2.51
C LEU A 934 23.08 -16.55 -3.40
N VAL A 935 23.16 -16.74 -4.73
CA VAL A 935 22.19 -16.19 -5.70
C VAL A 935 20.78 -16.69 -5.39
N CYS A 936 20.60 -18.00 -5.16
CA CYS A 936 19.31 -18.58 -4.81
C CYS A 936 18.73 -18.00 -3.50
N CYS A 937 19.54 -17.85 -2.44
CA CYS A 937 19.10 -17.22 -1.19
C CYS A 937 18.68 -15.76 -1.38
N CYS A 938 19.45 -14.96 -2.13
CA CYS A 938 19.12 -13.55 -2.37
C CYS A 938 17.86 -13.39 -3.24
N CYS A 939 17.66 -14.26 -4.24
CA CYS A 939 16.44 -14.30 -5.05
C CYS A 939 15.20 -14.63 -4.21
N CYS A 940 15.28 -15.60 -3.30
CA CYS A 940 14.19 -15.93 -2.38
C CYS A 940 13.82 -14.76 -1.47
N CYS A 941 14.80 -13.97 -0.98
CA CYS A 941 14.55 -12.80 -0.16
C CYS A 941 13.97 -11.60 -0.94
N SER A 942 14.38 -11.38 -2.18
CA SER A 942 13.84 -10.33 -3.06
C SER A 942 12.36 -10.56 -3.41
N TRP A 943 11.96 -11.82 -3.60
CA TRP A 943 10.61 -12.20 -4.04
C TRP A 943 9.57 -12.32 -2.92
N TYR A 944 9.96 -12.17 -1.65
CA TYR A 944 9.04 -12.16 -0.52
C TYR A 944 8.01 -11.00 -0.56
N TYR A 945 8.18 -10.02 -1.47
CA TYR A 945 7.22 -8.95 -1.72
C TYR A 945 6.21 -9.23 -2.85
N CYS A 946 6.29 -10.36 -3.58
CA CYS A 946 5.36 -10.68 -4.66
C CYS A 946 5.03 -12.19 -4.75
N SER A 947 3.88 -12.60 -4.19
CA SER A 947 3.10 -13.84 -4.47
C SER A 947 3.79 -15.23 -4.46
N CYS A 948 3.25 -16.10 -3.59
CA CYS A 948 3.72 -17.44 -3.19
C CYS A 948 3.88 -18.57 -4.25
N PHE A 949 3.87 -18.34 -5.56
CA PHE A 949 3.87 -19.45 -6.53
C PHE A 949 5.28 -19.99 -6.89
N CYS A 950 6.36 -19.25 -6.61
CA CYS A 950 7.72 -19.65 -7.01
C CYS A 950 8.50 -20.48 -5.97
N CYS A 951 8.08 -20.51 -4.70
CA CYS A 951 8.72 -21.35 -3.68
C CYS A 951 8.61 -22.85 -4.00
N TYR A 952 7.51 -23.28 -4.62
CA TYR A 952 7.32 -24.68 -5.01
C TYR A 952 8.25 -25.11 -6.14
N CYS A 953 8.46 -24.27 -7.17
CA CYS A 953 9.40 -24.56 -8.25
C CYS A 953 10.86 -24.53 -7.79
N CYS A 954 11.23 -23.61 -6.89
CA CYS A 954 12.59 -23.59 -6.36
C CYS A 954 12.88 -24.79 -5.44
N LEU A 955 11.92 -25.23 -4.62
CA LEU A 955 12.04 -26.47 -3.84
C LEU A 955 12.11 -27.71 -4.74
N LEU A 956 11.33 -27.75 -5.82
CA LEU A 956 11.39 -28.84 -6.81
C LEU A 956 12.72 -28.87 -7.56
N LEU A 957 13.29 -27.71 -7.89
CA LEU A 957 14.60 -27.62 -8.54
C LEU A 957 15.74 -27.96 -7.58
N LEU A 958 15.64 -27.58 -6.30
CA LEU A 958 16.58 -28.00 -5.25
C LEU A 958 16.49 -29.50 -4.98
N LEU A 959 15.28 -30.06 -4.98
CA LEU A 959 15.05 -31.50 -4.88
C LEU A 959 15.56 -32.23 -6.13
N LEU A 960 15.31 -31.72 -7.34
CA LEU A 960 15.85 -32.30 -8.58
C LEU A 960 17.38 -32.22 -8.64
N TRP A 961 17.97 -31.14 -8.14
CA TRP A 961 19.42 -30.98 -8.05
C TRP A 961 20.02 -31.91 -6.99
N LEU A 962 19.40 -32.05 -5.81
CA LEU A 962 19.78 -33.02 -4.79
C LEU A 962 19.62 -34.47 -5.26
N ILE A 963 18.56 -34.77 -6.03
CA ILE A 963 18.33 -36.08 -6.64
C ILE A 963 19.39 -36.37 -7.71
N LEU A 964 19.80 -35.38 -8.50
CA LEU A 964 20.90 -35.50 -9.46
C LEU A 964 22.29 -35.59 -8.82
N LEU A 965 22.43 -35.19 -7.55
CA LEU A 965 23.65 -35.31 -6.75
C LEU A 965 23.71 -36.63 -5.97
N LEU A 966 22.55 -37.25 -5.73
CA LEU A 966 22.38 -38.55 -5.06
C LEU A 966 22.30 -39.73 -6.04
N LEU A 967 21.90 -39.49 -7.29
CA LEU A 967 22.10 -40.40 -8.43
C LEU A 967 23.55 -40.33 -8.90
#